data_AF-A0A3B3IBV0-F1
#
_entry.id   AF-A0A3B3IBV0-F1
#
_cell.length_a   1.000
_cell.length_b   1.000
_cell.length_c   1.000
_cell.angle_alpha   90.00
_cell.angle_beta   90.00
_cell.angle_gamma   90.00
#
_symmetry.space_group_name_H-M   'P 1'
#
loop_
_entity.id
_entity.type
_entity.pdbx_description
1 polymer ?
#
loop_
_entity_poly.entity_id
_entity_poly.type
_entity_poly.pdbx_seq_one_letter_code
_entity_poly.pdbx_strand_id
1 'polypeptide(L)'
;MAAAPLTALLLLSLDVLSAHQSKPGLMKQQNDTNLPREKKKNPPHIVFILIDDQGFNDIGYHNPTIKTPTLDKLAAEGVKLENYYVQPICTPSRSQLLTGRYQIHTGLQHSIIRSRQPSCLPRHMDTLPETLRRAGYSTHMVGKWHLGFYRKSCLPTRKGFDTFFGSLTGSVDYYSYGSCNGPGVCGYDLHDNERVAWGHEGKYSTTLFTQRAHKILKSHDPADRPLFLLLSLQAVHGPLQPPKSFVYLYRDMANVDRRKFAAMVSTVDEAVRNVTYALRKYGYYKNSVIIYSTDNGAQPYVGGSNWPLRGRKGTYWEGGVRGVAFVHSPLLKHRRRVSTALLHITDWFPTLVGLAGGNISQSPGLDGFDVWPTISEGKESPRKEILHNINPLHRAPSKRGICNHVKAKTAAAPKGKRPKFKKPKKKVLKQTLNQKSTFRVKNFKRKQVLKQKLNQKSAPRLQSTKKPQTFASDPKSKSQKLFQKSNPAPKLDTKARRPKPRSLSEPQSSGGRPESEMSRSKPLLRRPPKTKSKWTTTQEQNLSLPGQPSRSKTHLKQTLGSPQPVRYQNMSLSITPGPKPRLASQSMLPSGLSAVWDTSVQAAIRVGDWKLLTGDPGDGDWVPVQMLSTPPRPWWNLERTLMSSIHKDVWLFNITADPYERQDLSQQRPDVVLQLLGRLAFYNQTAVPVYFPPDDPQADPDRHQGAWVPWVDEDDEEGKYEGVYKKGKGRKNPCKLESFFLKLNMGMMSKRI
;
A
#
# COMPACT_ATOMS: atom_id res chain seq x y z
N MET A 1 -55.20 -54.28 -13.35
CA MET A 1 -54.62 -54.81 -14.61
C MET A 1 -53.33 -55.57 -14.27
N ALA A 2 -52.83 -56.41 -15.18
CA ALA A 2 -51.60 -57.23 -15.10
C ALA A 2 -50.30 -56.36 -15.05
N ALA A 3 -49.06 -56.85 -14.80
CA ALA A 3 -48.44 -58.11 -14.32
C ALA A 3 -47.00 -57.75 -13.81
N ALA A 4 -46.32 -58.44 -12.88
CA ALA A 4 -45.51 -59.68 -12.99
C ALA A 4 -44.52 -59.74 -14.19
N PRO A 5 -43.34 -60.41 -14.13
CA PRO A 5 -42.78 -61.32 -13.10
C PRO A 5 -41.46 -60.80 -12.43
N LEU A 6 -40.77 -61.42 -11.45
CA LEU A 6 -40.76 -62.75 -10.79
C LEU A 6 -39.81 -63.82 -11.39
N THR A 7 -38.66 -64.05 -10.73
CA THR A 7 -37.87 -65.30 -10.74
C THR A 7 -37.24 -65.56 -9.35
N ALA A 8 -36.94 -66.81 -9.02
CA ALA A 8 -36.46 -67.26 -7.71
C ALA A 8 -35.63 -68.56 -7.81
N LEU A 9 -34.92 -68.95 -6.73
CA LEU A 9 -34.73 -70.33 -6.22
C LEU A 9 -33.99 -70.21 -4.84
N LEU A 10 -34.28 -70.83 -3.69
CA LEU A 10 -34.70 -72.18 -3.22
C LEU A 10 -33.52 -73.10 -2.79
N LEU A 11 -33.37 -73.37 -1.48
CA LEU A 11 -33.41 -74.72 -0.84
C LEU A 11 -33.05 -74.69 0.69
N LEU A 12 -33.21 -75.83 1.39
CA LEU A 12 -33.30 -75.97 2.86
C LEU A 12 -32.54 -77.18 3.42
N SER A 13 -31.88 -77.02 4.58
CA SER A 13 -31.67 -78.02 5.68
C SER A 13 -31.10 -77.27 6.91
N LEU A 14 -31.41 -77.53 8.20
CA LEU A 14 -31.50 -78.78 8.99
C LEU A 14 -30.12 -79.47 9.13
N ASP A 15 -29.59 -79.82 10.32
CA ASP A 15 -30.03 -79.59 11.71
C ASP A 15 -28.85 -79.83 12.72
N VAL A 16 -29.12 -79.99 14.04
CA VAL A 16 -28.29 -80.66 15.09
C VAL A 16 -27.31 -79.83 15.97
N LEU A 17 -27.84 -79.35 17.10
CA LEU A 17 -27.42 -79.62 18.51
C LEU A 17 -25.94 -79.64 19.02
N SER A 18 -25.71 -78.75 20.01
CA SER A 18 -25.14 -79.03 21.36
C SER A 18 -23.65 -78.76 21.70
N ALA A 19 -23.44 -78.09 22.86
CA ALA A 19 -22.33 -78.04 23.83
C ALA A 19 -20.83 -78.00 23.36
N HIS A 20 -19.88 -77.35 24.05
CA HIS A 20 -19.85 -76.80 25.41
C HIS A 20 -18.97 -75.51 25.50
N GLN A 21 -18.74 -74.97 26.70
CA GLN A 21 -17.99 -73.72 26.90
C GLN A 21 -16.47 -73.94 27.05
N SER A 22 -15.66 -73.05 26.45
CA SER A 22 -14.53 -72.36 27.13
C SER A 22 -13.86 -71.34 26.20
N LYS A 23 -13.17 -70.34 26.77
CA LYS A 23 -12.33 -69.39 26.01
C LYS A 23 -10.86 -69.79 26.12
N PRO A 24 -10.12 -69.70 24.99
CA PRO A 24 -8.87 -68.94 25.01
C PRO A 24 -8.93 -67.74 24.04
N GLY A 25 -7.97 -66.82 24.16
CA GLY A 25 -7.87 -65.67 23.26
C GLY A 25 -7.17 -66.02 21.94
N LEU A 26 -7.54 -65.32 20.86
CA LEU A 26 -6.81 -65.34 19.58
C LEU A 26 -6.31 -63.93 19.22
N MET A 27 -5.22 -63.87 18.47
CA MET A 27 -4.41 -62.65 18.31
C MET A 27 -5.12 -61.58 17.45
N LYS A 28 -4.94 -60.31 17.81
CA LYS A 28 -5.13 -59.22 16.85
C LYS A 28 -4.01 -59.30 15.81
N GLN A 29 -4.34 -59.64 14.56
CA GLN A 29 -3.45 -59.30 13.45
C GLN A 29 -3.46 -57.78 13.26
N GLN A 30 -2.36 -57.14 13.62
CA GLN A 30 -2.06 -55.78 13.18
C GLN A 30 -1.72 -55.83 11.69
N ASN A 31 -2.68 -55.45 10.83
CA ASN A 31 -2.35 -54.98 9.49
C ASN A 31 -1.73 -53.59 9.61
N ASP A 32 -0.46 -53.55 10.01
CA ASP A 32 0.39 -52.34 10.02
C ASP A 32 0.75 -51.93 8.59
N THR A 33 -0.25 -51.46 7.84
CA THR A 33 -0.04 -50.72 6.59
C THR A 33 0.56 -49.36 6.91
N ASN A 34 1.86 -49.36 7.23
CA ASN A 34 2.72 -48.19 7.41
C ASN A 34 2.97 -47.47 6.07
N LEU A 35 1.91 -47.16 5.34
CA LEU A 35 1.87 -46.03 4.44
C LEU A 35 2.22 -44.79 5.27
N PRO A 36 3.25 -44.02 4.91
CA PRO A 36 3.58 -42.82 5.66
C PRO A 36 2.38 -41.88 5.58
N ARG A 37 1.71 -41.64 6.72
CA ARG A 37 0.76 -40.53 6.84
C ARG A 37 1.45 -39.29 6.31
N GLU A 38 0.97 -38.75 5.19
CA GLU A 38 1.47 -37.48 4.69
C GLU A 38 1.43 -36.48 5.84
N LYS A 39 2.56 -35.84 6.14
CA LYS A 39 2.59 -34.73 7.07
C LYS A 39 1.69 -33.66 6.47
N LYS A 40 0.45 -33.53 6.98
CA LYS A 40 -0.47 -32.46 6.63
C LYS A 40 0.33 -31.16 6.65
N LYS A 41 0.50 -30.56 5.48
CA LYS A 41 1.25 -29.30 5.35
C LYS A 41 0.38 -28.23 5.99
N ASN A 42 0.64 -27.91 7.27
CA ASN A 42 -0.07 -26.86 7.99
C ASN A 42 0.07 -25.55 7.19
N PRO A 43 -1.00 -25.02 6.57
CA PRO A 43 -0.88 -23.88 5.68
C PRO A 43 -0.35 -22.66 6.45
N PRO A 44 0.49 -21.81 5.84
CA PRO A 44 1.08 -20.68 6.52
C PRO A 44 0.02 -19.63 6.84
N HIS A 45 0.15 -18.94 7.97
CA HIS A 45 -0.58 -17.69 8.18
C HIS A 45 -0.03 -16.64 7.21
N ILE A 46 -0.91 -15.91 6.53
CA ILE A 46 -0.57 -14.92 5.52
C ILE A 46 -0.86 -13.54 6.10
N VAL A 47 0.17 -12.70 6.21
CA VAL A 47 0.04 -11.31 6.68
C VAL A 47 0.50 -10.38 5.56
N PHE A 48 -0.45 -9.81 4.85
CA PHE A 48 -0.20 -8.86 3.77
C PHE A 48 -0.34 -7.43 4.31
N ILE A 49 0.74 -6.67 4.23
CA ILE A 49 0.81 -5.28 4.70
C ILE A 49 0.86 -4.41 3.44
N LEU A 50 -0.24 -3.73 3.14
CA LEU A 50 -0.37 -2.85 1.97
C LEU A 50 -0.38 -1.38 2.43
N ILE A 51 0.56 -0.59 1.93
CA ILE A 51 0.80 0.81 2.31
C ILE A 51 0.34 1.72 1.17
N ASP A 52 -0.15 2.90 1.52
CA ASP A 52 -0.75 3.87 0.59
C ASP A 52 0.30 4.95 0.23
N ASP A 53 0.51 5.24 -1.05
CA ASP A 53 1.41 6.32 -1.53
C ASP A 53 2.89 6.29 -1.07
N GLN A 54 3.41 5.15 -0.59
CA GLN A 54 4.84 5.06 -0.26
C GLN A 54 5.69 4.95 -1.53
N GLY A 55 6.57 5.93 -1.74
CA GLY A 55 7.43 5.99 -2.91
C GLY A 55 8.67 5.13 -2.79
N PHE A 56 9.32 4.90 -3.94
CA PHE A 56 10.52 4.06 -4.03
C PHE A 56 11.66 4.50 -3.10
N ASN A 57 11.73 5.80 -2.80
CA ASN A 57 12.78 6.44 -2.00
C ASN A 57 12.33 6.74 -0.55
N ASP A 58 11.26 6.10 -0.10
CA ASP A 58 10.57 6.35 1.17
C ASP A 58 10.70 5.20 2.17
N ILE A 59 11.80 4.44 2.07
CA ILE A 59 12.19 3.37 2.98
C ILE A 59 13.69 3.45 3.28
N GLY A 60 14.09 3.16 4.52
CA GLY A 60 15.43 3.40 5.05
C GLY A 60 16.54 2.70 4.29
N TYR A 61 16.27 1.50 3.76
CA TYR A 61 17.22 0.76 2.93
C TYR A 61 17.42 1.30 1.51
N HIS A 62 16.63 2.28 1.06
CA HIS A 62 16.91 3.11 -0.13
C HIS A 62 17.35 4.52 0.27
N ASN A 63 16.83 5.04 1.38
CA ASN A 63 17.05 6.40 1.83
C ASN A 63 17.27 6.45 3.35
N PRO A 64 18.52 6.42 3.84
CA PRO A 64 18.81 6.38 5.28
C PRO A 64 18.43 7.67 6.03
N THR A 65 17.93 8.71 5.35
CA THR A 65 17.27 9.84 6.03
C THR A 65 15.92 9.44 6.63
N ILE A 66 15.20 8.50 5.98
CA ILE A 66 13.93 7.92 6.43
C ILE A 66 14.22 6.80 7.44
N LYS A 67 13.45 6.74 8.53
CA LYS A 67 13.71 5.88 9.69
C LYS A 67 12.68 4.74 9.75
N THR A 68 13.05 3.61 9.16
CA THR A 68 12.25 2.37 9.12
C THR A 68 13.05 1.14 9.60
N PRO A 69 13.64 1.18 10.82
CA PRO A 69 14.56 0.13 11.28
C PRO A 69 13.91 -1.26 11.41
N THR A 70 12.60 -1.34 11.56
CA THR A 70 11.86 -2.61 11.57
C THR A 70 11.67 -3.13 10.14
N LEU A 71 11.23 -2.28 9.21
CA LEU A 71 11.07 -2.68 7.80
C LEU A 71 12.42 -3.06 7.17
N ASP A 72 13.45 -2.25 7.40
CA ASP A 72 14.81 -2.48 6.92
C ASP A 72 15.35 -3.83 7.41
N LYS A 73 15.09 -4.16 8.69
CA LYS A 73 15.46 -5.45 9.28
C LYS A 73 14.66 -6.61 8.69
N LEU A 74 13.34 -6.48 8.52
CA LEU A 74 12.51 -7.54 7.95
C LEU A 74 12.90 -7.83 6.50
N ALA A 75 13.14 -6.79 5.70
CA ALA A 75 13.65 -6.87 4.35
C ALA A 75 15.04 -7.52 4.27
N ALA A 76 15.98 -7.08 5.12
CA ALA A 76 17.34 -7.65 5.19
C ALA A 76 17.36 -9.10 5.70
N GLU A 77 16.42 -9.51 6.54
CA GLU A 77 16.25 -10.91 6.99
C GLU A 77 15.39 -11.76 6.02
N GLY A 78 14.83 -11.17 4.97
CA GLY A 78 13.89 -11.78 4.03
C GLY A 78 14.39 -11.76 2.58
N VAL A 79 13.52 -11.37 1.66
CA VAL A 79 13.81 -11.15 0.24
C VAL A 79 13.26 -9.80 -0.18
N LYS A 80 14.12 -8.89 -0.66
CA LYS A 80 13.71 -7.62 -1.29
C LYS A 80 13.28 -7.85 -2.73
N LEU A 81 12.26 -7.13 -3.21
CA LEU A 81 11.73 -7.27 -4.56
C LEU A 81 11.97 -5.97 -5.36
N GLU A 82 13.13 -5.87 -6.02
CA GLU A 82 13.58 -4.62 -6.67
C GLU A 82 13.14 -4.46 -8.13
N ASN A 83 12.46 -5.48 -8.67
CA ASN A 83 11.87 -5.51 -10.01
C ASN A 83 10.37 -5.87 -9.93
N TYR A 84 9.69 -5.33 -8.92
CA TYR A 84 8.29 -5.57 -8.59
C TYR A 84 7.41 -4.37 -8.97
N TYR A 85 6.24 -4.68 -9.53
CA TYR A 85 5.33 -3.69 -10.09
C TYR A 85 3.92 -3.73 -9.52
N VAL A 86 3.34 -2.55 -9.46
CA VAL A 86 1.98 -2.23 -9.04
C VAL A 86 1.34 -1.31 -10.09
N GLN A 87 0.06 -0.97 -9.93
CA GLN A 87 -0.60 0.06 -10.74
C GLN A 87 -0.31 1.45 -10.18
N PRO A 88 -0.42 2.53 -10.99
CA PRO A 88 0.02 3.85 -10.56
C PRO A 88 -0.97 4.58 -9.63
N ILE A 89 -2.09 3.95 -9.28
CA ILE A 89 -3.16 4.48 -8.42
C ILE A 89 -3.87 3.37 -7.62
N CYS A 90 -4.40 3.76 -6.47
CA CYS A 90 -4.90 2.87 -5.41
C CYS A 90 -5.95 1.84 -5.86
N THR A 91 -7.11 2.26 -6.40
CA THR A 91 -8.24 1.34 -6.71
C THR A 91 -7.82 0.24 -7.69
N PRO A 92 -7.16 0.54 -8.83
CA PRO A 92 -6.69 -0.52 -9.70
C PRO A 92 -5.72 -1.49 -9.00
N SER A 93 -4.67 -1.03 -8.33
CA SER A 93 -3.75 -1.92 -7.59
C SER A 93 -4.47 -2.83 -6.60
N ARG A 94 -5.41 -2.29 -5.83
CA ARG A 94 -6.20 -3.04 -4.85
C ARG A 94 -7.12 -4.07 -5.53
N SER A 95 -7.67 -3.76 -6.70
CA SER A 95 -8.48 -4.70 -7.48
C SER A 95 -7.63 -5.84 -8.04
N GLN A 96 -6.44 -5.52 -8.55
CA GLN A 96 -5.51 -6.48 -9.14
C GLN A 96 -4.90 -7.41 -8.07
N LEU A 97 -4.62 -6.89 -6.87
CA LEU A 97 -4.21 -7.68 -5.69
C LEU A 97 -5.28 -8.71 -5.30
N LEU A 98 -6.56 -8.31 -5.29
CA LEU A 98 -7.64 -9.16 -4.78
C LEU A 98 -8.27 -10.08 -5.84
N THR A 99 -8.09 -9.82 -7.14
CA THR A 99 -8.62 -10.68 -8.22
C THR A 99 -7.55 -11.46 -8.99
N GLY A 100 -6.27 -11.07 -8.89
CA GLY A 100 -5.20 -11.63 -9.70
C GLY A 100 -5.31 -11.32 -11.21
N ARG A 101 -6.14 -10.35 -11.60
CA ARG A 101 -6.43 -9.96 -12.99
C ARG A 101 -6.02 -8.51 -13.24
N TYR A 102 -5.67 -8.16 -14.48
CA TYR A 102 -5.48 -6.77 -14.87
C TYR A 102 -6.80 -6.00 -14.87
N GLN A 103 -6.73 -4.70 -14.64
CA GLN A 103 -7.89 -3.80 -14.69
C GLN A 103 -8.59 -3.75 -16.06
N ILE A 104 -7.92 -4.21 -17.13
CA ILE A 104 -8.54 -4.36 -18.45
C ILE A 104 -9.64 -5.43 -18.50
N HIS A 105 -9.70 -6.35 -17.54
CA HIS A 105 -10.78 -7.34 -17.42
C HIS A 105 -11.83 -6.94 -16.37
N THR A 106 -11.49 -6.06 -15.42
CA THR A 106 -12.40 -5.63 -14.34
C THR A 106 -13.28 -4.44 -14.71
N GLY A 107 -12.98 -3.73 -15.81
CA GLY A 107 -13.66 -2.48 -16.19
C GLY A 107 -13.15 -1.24 -15.45
N LEU A 108 -12.13 -1.39 -14.59
CA LEU A 108 -11.56 -0.34 -13.75
C LEU A 108 -10.30 0.31 -14.38
N GLN A 109 -10.25 0.42 -15.72
CA GLN A 109 -9.09 0.96 -16.43
C GLN A 109 -8.87 2.47 -16.22
N HIS A 110 -9.92 3.21 -15.84
CA HIS A 110 -9.91 4.66 -15.77
C HIS A 110 -10.07 5.18 -14.33
N SER A 111 -9.08 5.93 -13.85
CA SER A 111 -9.11 6.60 -12.55
C SER A 111 -9.33 5.65 -11.35
N ILE A 112 -9.96 6.15 -10.28
CA ILE A 112 -10.33 5.42 -9.07
C ILE A 112 -11.85 5.44 -8.88
N ILE A 113 -12.39 4.53 -8.05
CA ILE A 113 -13.80 4.58 -7.64
C ILE A 113 -13.95 5.69 -6.59
N ARG A 114 -14.70 6.75 -6.93
CA ARG A 114 -15.03 7.85 -6.01
C ARG A 114 -16.16 7.47 -5.07
N SER A 115 -16.22 8.13 -3.91
CA SER A 115 -17.18 7.86 -2.84
C SER A 115 -18.67 7.93 -3.25
N ARG A 116 -19.01 8.64 -4.35
CA ARG A 116 -20.39 8.75 -4.87
C ARG A 116 -20.66 7.92 -6.12
N GLN A 117 -19.67 7.22 -6.69
CA GLN A 117 -19.89 6.48 -7.94
C GLN A 117 -20.55 5.12 -7.65
N PRO A 118 -21.62 4.74 -8.38
CA PRO A 118 -22.27 3.43 -8.28
C PRO A 118 -21.42 2.36 -9.02
N SER A 119 -20.21 2.14 -8.51
CA SER A 119 -19.20 1.23 -9.05
C SER A 119 -18.47 0.51 -7.92
N CYS A 120 -18.16 -0.77 -8.13
CA CYS A 120 -17.36 -1.57 -7.22
C CYS A 120 -16.71 -2.76 -7.94
N LEU A 121 -15.91 -3.55 -7.21
CA LEU A 121 -15.28 -4.75 -7.75
C LEU A 121 -16.34 -5.74 -8.29
N PRO A 122 -16.31 -6.15 -9.58
CA PRO A 122 -17.39 -6.90 -10.23
C PRO A 122 -17.87 -8.13 -9.43
N ARG A 123 -19.19 -8.36 -9.43
CA ARG A 123 -19.83 -9.41 -8.61
C ARG A 123 -19.45 -10.83 -9.04
N HIS A 124 -19.17 -11.04 -10.33
CA HIS A 124 -18.85 -12.36 -10.93
C HIS A 124 -17.36 -12.78 -10.77
N MET A 125 -16.54 -11.98 -10.08
CA MET A 125 -15.11 -12.27 -9.93
C MET A 125 -14.79 -12.85 -8.55
N ASP A 126 -14.25 -14.06 -8.55
CA ASP A 126 -13.52 -14.66 -7.42
C ASP A 126 -12.52 -13.66 -6.82
N THR A 127 -12.56 -13.46 -5.51
CA THR A 127 -11.53 -12.73 -4.78
C THR A 127 -10.62 -13.65 -3.96
N LEU A 128 -9.38 -13.19 -3.75
CA LEU A 128 -8.36 -13.86 -2.94
C LEU A 128 -8.88 -14.30 -1.56
N PRO A 129 -9.52 -13.43 -0.73
CA PRO A 129 -10.10 -13.87 0.54
C PRO A 129 -11.21 -14.92 0.38
N GLU A 130 -12.04 -14.88 -0.67
CA GLU A 130 -13.05 -15.93 -0.89
C GLU A 130 -12.39 -17.28 -1.18
N THR A 131 -11.33 -17.28 -2.00
CA THR A 131 -10.57 -18.49 -2.34
C THR A 131 -9.77 -19.02 -1.15
N LEU A 132 -9.17 -18.15 -0.34
CA LEU A 132 -8.48 -18.52 0.90
C LEU A 132 -9.47 -19.06 1.95
N ARG A 133 -10.67 -18.47 2.07
CA ARG A 133 -11.73 -18.98 2.96
C ARG A 133 -12.24 -20.34 2.50
N ARG A 134 -12.37 -20.57 1.19
CA ARG A 134 -12.61 -21.91 0.61
C ARG A 134 -11.49 -22.90 0.95
N ALA A 135 -10.25 -22.43 1.11
CA ALA A 135 -9.11 -23.21 1.61
C ALA A 135 -9.00 -23.26 3.14
N GLY A 136 -10.04 -22.88 3.90
CA GLY A 136 -10.10 -23.00 5.36
C GLY A 136 -9.43 -21.87 6.15
N TYR A 137 -9.03 -20.77 5.52
CA TYR A 137 -8.47 -19.62 6.21
C TYR A 137 -9.54 -18.78 6.90
N SER A 138 -9.20 -18.21 8.05
CA SER A 138 -9.92 -17.06 8.64
C SER A 138 -9.46 -15.78 7.98
N THR A 139 -10.38 -14.98 7.46
CA THR A 139 -10.04 -13.84 6.61
C THR A 139 -10.37 -12.51 7.28
N HIS A 140 -9.36 -11.66 7.47
CA HIS A 140 -9.50 -10.39 8.15
C HIS A 140 -8.91 -9.25 7.33
N MET A 141 -9.67 -8.16 7.17
CA MET A 141 -9.18 -6.92 6.59
C MET A 141 -9.22 -5.80 7.62
N VAL A 142 -8.13 -5.02 7.69
CA VAL A 142 -8.04 -3.83 8.53
C VAL A 142 -7.49 -2.67 7.73
N GLY A 143 -8.21 -1.54 7.71
CA GLY A 143 -7.85 -0.30 7.03
C GLY A 143 -8.61 -0.05 5.71
N LYS A 144 -7.94 0.52 4.70
CA LYS A 144 -8.56 1.11 3.50
C LYS A 144 -9.02 0.06 2.49
N TRP A 145 -10.31 0.05 2.16
CA TRP A 145 -10.92 -0.78 1.11
C TRP A 145 -10.72 -0.17 -0.29
N HIS A 146 -11.46 0.91 -0.62
CA HIS A 146 -11.36 1.65 -1.88
C HIS A 146 -11.65 0.86 -3.16
N LEU A 147 -12.51 -0.18 -3.06
CA LEU A 147 -13.01 -0.99 -4.19
C LEU A 147 -14.53 -0.87 -4.38
N GLY A 148 -15.09 0.26 -3.95
CA GLY A 148 -16.52 0.58 -4.03
C GLY A 148 -17.35 -0.03 -2.92
N PHE A 149 -18.47 0.61 -2.60
CA PHE A 149 -19.34 0.25 -1.47
C PHE A 149 -20.82 0.60 -1.69
N TYR A 150 -21.22 0.92 -2.93
CA TYR A 150 -22.53 1.49 -3.22
C TYR A 150 -23.72 0.55 -2.91
N ARG A 151 -23.49 -0.77 -3.02
CA ARG A 151 -24.34 -1.87 -2.53
C ARG A 151 -23.65 -2.65 -1.41
N LYS A 152 -24.41 -3.42 -0.63
CA LYS A 152 -23.86 -4.26 0.46
C LYS A 152 -22.94 -5.36 -0.11
N SER A 153 -23.25 -5.92 -1.28
CA SER A 153 -22.43 -6.89 -2.02
C SER A 153 -21.06 -6.37 -2.50
N CYS A 154 -20.83 -5.05 -2.41
CA CYS A 154 -19.52 -4.43 -2.65
C CYS A 154 -18.62 -4.35 -1.40
N LEU A 155 -19.17 -4.58 -0.19
CA LEU A 155 -18.44 -4.45 1.07
C LEU A 155 -17.39 -5.59 1.25
N PRO A 156 -16.29 -5.36 1.98
CA PRO A 156 -15.28 -6.39 2.26
C PRO A 156 -15.85 -7.69 2.84
N THR A 157 -16.87 -7.57 3.70
CA THR A 157 -17.61 -8.69 4.31
C THR A 157 -18.35 -9.57 3.30
N ARG A 158 -18.73 -9.01 2.14
CA ARG A 158 -19.35 -9.71 1.01
C ARG A 158 -18.35 -10.03 -0.11
N LYS A 159 -17.08 -9.67 0.08
CA LYS A 159 -15.91 -10.03 -0.74
C LYS A 159 -14.92 -10.84 0.09
N GLY A 160 -15.41 -11.92 0.68
CA GLY A 160 -14.61 -12.97 1.33
C GLY A 160 -14.05 -12.71 2.73
N PHE A 161 -14.05 -11.49 3.27
CA PHE A 161 -13.49 -11.23 4.61
C PHE A 161 -14.50 -11.53 5.72
N ASP A 162 -14.16 -12.45 6.63
CA ASP A 162 -14.96 -12.79 7.81
C ASP A 162 -15.09 -11.61 8.80
N THR A 163 -14.07 -10.73 8.84
CA THR A 163 -14.18 -9.45 9.56
C THR A 163 -13.51 -8.29 8.82
N PHE A 164 -14.13 -7.12 8.85
CA PHE A 164 -13.57 -5.85 8.39
C PHE A 164 -13.49 -4.83 9.52
N PHE A 165 -12.47 -3.98 9.50
CA PHE A 165 -12.45 -2.75 10.29
C PHE A 165 -11.63 -1.66 9.60
N GLY A 166 -12.24 -0.56 9.16
CA GLY A 166 -11.53 0.47 8.40
C GLY A 166 -12.44 1.36 7.58
N SER A 167 -11.86 1.95 6.53
CA SER A 167 -12.50 2.97 5.68
C SER A 167 -12.86 2.39 4.30
N LEU A 168 -14.04 2.72 3.80
CA LEU A 168 -14.58 2.29 2.51
C LEU A 168 -14.09 3.16 1.34
N THR A 169 -13.88 4.46 1.57
CA THR A 169 -13.47 5.44 0.55
C THR A 169 -11.95 5.45 0.31
N GLY A 170 -11.50 6.34 -0.59
CA GLY A 170 -10.10 6.45 -1.01
C GLY A 170 -9.15 7.14 -0.04
N SER A 171 -9.64 7.91 0.93
CA SER A 171 -8.82 8.67 1.89
C SER A 171 -9.69 9.30 2.97
N VAL A 172 -9.20 9.32 4.22
CA VAL A 172 -9.91 9.92 5.37
C VAL A 172 -8.99 10.85 6.17
N ASP A 173 -9.55 11.69 7.03
CA ASP A 173 -8.79 12.37 8.08
C ASP A 173 -8.26 11.36 9.11
N TYR A 174 -6.99 11.46 9.52
CA TYR A 174 -6.33 10.45 10.34
C TYR A 174 -6.84 10.37 11.79
N TYR A 175 -7.64 11.32 12.26
CA TYR A 175 -8.15 11.37 13.63
C TYR A 175 -9.67 11.45 13.73
N SER A 176 -10.34 12.05 12.76
CA SER A 176 -11.81 12.20 12.72
C SER A 176 -12.49 11.29 11.69
N TYR A 177 -11.71 10.64 10.82
CA TYR A 177 -12.18 9.74 9.75
C TYR A 177 -13.16 10.37 8.76
N GLY A 178 -13.23 11.70 8.70
CA GLY A 178 -13.99 12.42 7.69
C GLY A 178 -13.37 12.23 6.30
N SER A 179 -14.19 11.89 5.33
CA SER A 179 -13.87 11.80 3.90
C SER A 179 -14.79 12.77 3.12
N CYS A 180 -14.22 13.51 2.17
CA CYS A 180 -14.95 14.52 1.39
C CYS A 180 -14.78 14.30 -0.11
N ASN A 181 -15.89 14.28 -0.86
CA ASN A 181 -15.89 14.20 -2.32
C ASN A 181 -16.29 15.55 -2.92
N GLY A 182 -15.42 16.55 -2.73
CA GLY A 182 -15.63 17.94 -3.15
C GLY A 182 -16.17 18.85 -2.04
N PRO A 183 -16.40 20.15 -2.32
CA PRO A 183 -16.91 21.10 -1.34
C PRO A 183 -18.33 20.75 -0.90
N GLY A 184 -18.60 20.77 0.40
CA GLY A 184 -19.93 20.53 0.97
C GLY A 184 -20.33 19.06 1.13
N VAL A 185 -19.76 18.14 0.35
CA VAL A 185 -20.06 16.70 0.47
C VAL A 185 -18.98 16.00 1.29
N CYS A 186 -19.19 15.93 2.60
CA CYS A 186 -18.30 15.27 3.56
C CYS A 186 -19.08 14.32 4.46
N GLY A 187 -18.45 13.21 4.84
CA GLY A 187 -19.05 12.20 5.72
C GLY A 187 -18.00 11.38 6.47
N TYR A 188 -18.40 10.76 7.56
CA TYR A 188 -17.58 9.85 8.36
C TYR A 188 -17.37 8.52 7.64
N ASP A 189 -16.14 8.00 7.66
CA ASP A 189 -15.74 6.77 6.98
C ASP A 189 -14.83 5.90 7.87
N LEU A 190 -15.43 5.30 8.89
CA LEU A 190 -14.84 4.23 9.67
C LEU A 190 -15.92 3.21 10.07
N HIS A 191 -15.65 1.93 9.85
CA HIS A 191 -16.61 0.84 10.00
C HIS A 191 -16.03 -0.32 10.83
N ASP A 192 -16.90 -1.07 11.51
CA ASP A 192 -16.63 -2.38 12.10
C ASP A 192 -17.64 -3.38 11.50
N ASN A 193 -17.14 -4.26 10.63
CA ASN A 193 -17.92 -4.98 9.63
C ASN A 193 -18.81 -4.03 8.81
N GLU A 194 -20.14 -4.22 8.82
CA GLU A 194 -21.09 -3.48 7.97
C GLU A 194 -21.72 -2.27 8.69
N ARG A 195 -21.23 -1.92 9.88
CA ARG A 195 -21.76 -0.81 10.70
C ARG A 195 -20.72 0.30 10.85
N VAL A 196 -21.19 1.54 10.89
CA VAL A 196 -20.34 2.71 11.19
C VAL A 196 -19.81 2.63 12.63
N ALA A 197 -18.51 2.87 12.81
CA ALA A 197 -17.78 2.71 14.06
C ALA A 197 -17.50 4.07 14.74
N TRP A 198 -18.57 4.73 15.17
CA TRP A 198 -18.55 5.99 15.94
C TRP A 198 -17.76 5.87 17.26
N GLY A 199 -17.28 6.99 17.82
CA GLY A 199 -16.60 7.00 19.13
C GLY A 199 -15.12 6.64 19.05
N HIS A 200 -14.54 6.70 17.84
CA HIS A 200 -13.13 6.46 17.59
C HIS A 200 -12.31 7.75 17.40
N GLU A 201 -12.96 8.91 17.42
CA GLU A 201 -12.39 10.21 17.09
C GLU A 201 -11.22 10.58 18.02
N GLY A 202 -10.22 11.27 17.48
CA GLY A 202 -8.98 11.62 18.17
C GLY A 202 -7.95 10.49 18.25
N LYS A 203 -8.26 9.26 17.81
CA LYS A 203 -7.31 8.13 17.74
C LYS A 203 -6.64 8.12 16.37
N TYR A 204 -5.31 8.15 16.30
CA TYR A 204 -4.60 8.11 15.01
C TYR A 204 -4.86 6.80 14.25
N SER A 205 -5.33 6.86 13.01
CA SER A 205 -5.85 5.72 12.24
C SER A 205 -4.89 4.53 12.18
N THR A 206 -3.60 4.78 11.93
CA THR A 206 -2.55 3.74 11.88
C THR A 206 -2.39 3.02 13.22
N THR A 207 -2.46 3.75 14.33
CA THR A 207 -2.40 3.16 15.68
C THR A 207 -3.65 2.33 15.97
N LEU A 208 -4.83 2.82 15.58
CA LEU A 208 -6.10 2.12 15.76
C LEU A 208 -6.17 0.81 14.93
N PHE A 209 -5.77 0.86 13.65
CA PHE A 209 -5.66 -0.32 12.79
C PHE A 209 -4.65 -1.34 13.34
N THR A 210 -3.50 -0.89 13.84
CA THR A 210 -2.51 -1.74 14.53
C THR A 210 -3.12 -2.42 15.76
N GLN A 211 -3.91 -1.71 16.56
CA GLN A 211 -4.60 -2.27 17.73
C GLN A 211 -5.65 -3.32 17.33
N ARG A 212 -6.42 -3.10 16.24
CA ARG A 212 -7.39 -4.08 15.73
C ARG A 212 -6.69 -5.35 15.21
N ALA A 213 -5.58 -5.20 14.48
CA ALA A 213 -4.74 -6.32 14.04
C ALA A 213 -4.18 -7.12 15.23
N HIS A 214 -3.64 -6.45 16.26
CA HIS A 214 -3.21 -7.11 17.49
C HIS A 214 -4.38 -7.79 18.24
N LYS A 215 -5.60 -7.21 18.23
CA LYS A 215 -6.78 -7.85 18.82
C LYS A 215 -7.10 -9.17 18.12
N ILE A 216 -7.13 -9.18 16.78
CA ILE A 216 -7.36 -10.37 15.95
C ILE A 216 -6.33 -11.46 16.27
N LEU A 217 -5.03 -11.12 16.22
CA LEU A 217 -3.92 -12.03 16.54
C LEU A 217 -3.88 -12.50 18.01
N LYS A 218 -4.64 -11.87 18.92
CA LYS A 218 -4.80 -12.32 20.31
C LYS A 218 -6.03 -13.23 20.49
N SER A 219 -7.09 -13.03 19.72
CA SER A 219 -8.36 -13.77 19.85
C SER A 219 -8.44 -15.04 19.00
N HIS A 220 -7.59 -15.17 18.00
CA HIS A 220 -7.49 -16.34 17.13
C HIS A 220 -6.45 -17.33 17.67
N ASP A 221 -6.69 -18.64 17.48
CA ASP A 221 -5.72 -19.70 17.83
C ASP A 221 -4.93 -20.13 16.58
N PRO A 222 -3.59 -19.97 16.53
CA PRO A 222 -2.78 -20.40 15.40
C PRO A 222 -2.76 -21.92 15.17
N ALA A 223 -3.16 -22.74 16.16
CA ALA A 223 -3.18 -24.20 16.05
C ALA A 223 -4.50 -24.75 15.49
N ASP A 224 -5.60 -24.00 15.59
CA ASP A 224 -6.93 -24.36 15.10
C ASP A 224 -6.99 -24.30 13.56
N ARG A 225 -6.81 -23.09 13.00
CA ARG A 225 -6.96 -22.84 11.56
C ARG A 225 -6.05 -21.71 11.06
N PRO A 226 -5.62 -21.75 9.78
CA PRO A 226 -4.77 -20.71 9.21
C PRO A 226 -5.52 -19.36 9.12
N LEU A 227 -4.75 -18.28 8.98
CA LEU A 227 -5.25 -16.91 9.06
C LEU A 227 -4.68 -16.06 7.93
N PHE A 228 -5.53 -15.29 7.28
CA PHE A 228 -5.17 -14.24 6.32
C PHE A 228 -5.52 -12.87 6.91
N LEU A 229 -4.51 -12.02 7.09
CA LEU A 229 -4.68 -10.62 7.48
C LEU A 229 -4.21 -9.71 6.35
N LEU A 230 -5.15 -8.99 5.73
CA LEU A 230 -4.85 -7.82 4.91
C LEU A 230 -4.87 -6.57 5.79
N LEU A 231 -3.69 -6.13 6.22
CA LEU A 231 -3.50 -4.85 6.91
C LEU A 231 -3.20 -3.78 5.86
N SER A 232 -4.24 -3.18 5.30
CA SER A 232 -4.10 -2.09 4.32
C SER A 232 -4.14 -0.73 5.01
N LEU A 233 -2.98 -0.25 5.43
CA LEU A 233 -2.89 1.05 6.09
C LEU A 233 -3.17 2.18 5.09
N GLN A 234 -3.88 3.21 5.56
CA GLN A 234 -4.03 4.49 4.87
C GLN A 234 -2.74 5.32 4.92
N ALA A 235 -1.87 5.06 5.92
CA ALA A 235 -0.52 5.61 5.89
C ALA A 235 0.19 5.10 4.62
N VAL A 236 0.87 5.96 3.85
CA VAL A 236 1.27 7.36 4.11
C VAL A 236 0.58 8.40 3.20
N HIS A 237 -0.60 8.07 2.68
CA HIS A 237 -1.43 8.97 1.86
C HIS A 237 -1.81 10.26 2.61
N GLY A 238 -2.05 11.35 1.88
CA GLY A 238 -2.58 12.59 2.46
C GLY A 238 -3.96 12.39 3.11
N PRO A 239 -4.37 13.26 4.07
CA PRO A 239 -3.68 14.48 4.52
C PRO A 239 -2.49 14.21 5.46
N LEU A 240 -1.50 15.10 5.46
CA LEU A 240 -0.25 14.90 6.20
C LEU A 240 -0.39 15.22 7.70
N GLN A 241 -0.75 14.22 8.50
CA GLN A 241 -1.18 14.38 9.89
C GLN A 241 -0.46 13.46 10.92
N PRO A 242 0.88 13.33 10.91
CA PRO A 242 1.60 12.49 11.87
C PRO A 242 1.39 12.93 13.33
N PRO A 243 1.45 11.99 14.30
CA PRO A 243 1.54 12.33 15.71
C PRO A 243 2.82 13.13 15.99
N LYS A 244 2.71 14.19 16.81
CA LYS A 244 3.77 15.19 17.04
C LYS A 244 5.12 14.60 17.48
N SER A 245 5.10 13.46 18.19
CA SER A 245 6.30 12.74 18.63
C SER A 245 7.19 12.29 17.46
N PHE A 246 6.60 11.78 16.38
CA PHE A 246 7.34 11.30 15.21
C PHE A 246 7.95 12.46 14.39
N VAL A 247 7.30 13.63 14.38
CA VAL A 247 7.82 14.83 13.68
C VAL A 247 9.16 15.30 14.25
N TYR A 248 9.41 15.08 15.55
CA TYR A 248 10.66 15.45 16.20
C TYR A 248 11.87 14.62 15.71
N LEU A 249 11.66 13.38 15.28
CA LEU A 249 12.69 12.52 14.68
C LEU A 249 13.27 13.11 13.38
N TYR A 250 12.53 14.03 12.75
CA TYR A 250 12.85 14.67 11.48
C TYR A 250 12.98 16.20 11.62
N ARG A 251 13.23 16.71 12.82
CA ARG A 251 13.30 18.15 13.13
C ARG A 251 14.27 18.95 12.23
N ASP A 252 15.30 18.28 11.70
CA ASP A 252 16.37 18.85 10.88
C ASP A 252 16.03 18.84 9.37
N MET A 253 14.96 18.15 8.96
CA MET A 253 14.48 18.05 7.57
C MET A 253 13.68 19.31 7.21
N ALA A 254 14.27 20.25 6.45
CA ALA A 254 13.74 21.60 6.31
C ALA A 254 12.38 21.69 5.59
N ASN A 255 12.11 20.83 4.61
CA ASN A 255 10.80 20.75 3.97
C ASN A 255 9.72 20.19 4.92
N VAL A 256 8.68 20.97 5.18
CA VAL A 256 7.65 20.67 6.19
C VAL A 256 6.81 19.45 5.83
N ASP A 257 6.48 19.27 4.54
CA ASP A 257 5.60 18.19 4.11
C ASP A 257 6.38 16.89 3.94
N ARG A 258 7.61 16.93 3.41
CA ARG A 258 8.56 15.80 3.48
C ARG A 258 8.82 15.35 4.92
N ARG A 259 8.96 16.30 5.86
CA ARG A 259 9.11 16.02 7.31
C ARG A 259 7.89 15.31 7.88
N LYS A 260 6.68 15.77 7.56
CA LYS A 260 5.44 15.12 8.03
C LYS A 260 5.29 13.72 7.43
N PHE A 261 5.53 13.59 6.12
CA PHE A 261 5.47 12.31 5.40
C PHE A 261 6.44 11.29 5.99
N ALA A 262 7.71 11.67 6.19
CA ALA A 262 8.70 10.81 6.84
C ALA A 262 8.31 10.40 8.27
N ALA A 263 7.69 11.32 9.04
CA ALA A 263 7.11 10.99 10.34
C ALA A 263 5.96 9.98 10.25
N MET A 264 5.10 10.06 9.23
CA MET A 264 4.04 9.08 8.96
C MET A 264 4.64 7.72 8.56
N VAL A 265 5.69 7.67 7.74
CA VAL A 265 6.42 6.43 7.40
C VAL A 265 6.95 5.74 8.68
N SER A 266 7.49 6.48 9.63
CA SER A 266 7.92 5.90 10.91
C SER A 266 6.76 5.40 11.79
N THR A 267 5.52 5.88 11.59
CA THR A 267 4.34 5.23 12.22
C THR A 267 3.98 3.89 11.59
N VAL A 268 4.28 3.69 10.31
CA VAL A 268 4.17 2.39 9.63
C VAL A 268 5.23 1.42 10.16
N ASP A 269 6.48 1.86 10.34
CA ASP A 269 7.51 1.02 10.96
C ASP A 269 7.09 0.50 12.34
N GLU A 270 6.55 1.39 13.18
CA GLU A 270 5.99 1.03 14.49
C GLU A 270 4.78 0.09 14.38
N ALA A 271 3.87 0.31 13.44
CA ALA A 271 2.75 -0.60 13.19
C ALA A 271 3.24 -2.02 12.88
N VAL A 272 4.19 -2.16 11.94
CA VAL A 272 4.76 -3.45 11.56
C VAL A 272 5.58 -4.07 12.70
N ARG A 273 6.27 -3.26 13.52
CA ARG A 273 6.97 -3.71 14.75
C ARG A 273 5.99 -4.32 15.75
N ASN A 274 4.85 -3.69 15.95
CA ASN A 274 3.83 -4.14 16.90
C ASN A 274 3.10 -5.40 16.39
N VAL A 275 2.82 -5.49 15.09
CA VAL A 275 2.25 -6.70 14.46
C VAL A 275 3.23 -7.88 14.49
N THR A 276 4.49 -7.67 14.12
CA THR A 276 5.51 -8.73 14.16
C THR A 276 5.86 -9.17 15.59
N TYR A 277 5.77 -8.26 16.58
CA TYR A 277 5.79 -8.63 17.99
C TYR A 277 4.59 -9.51 18.38
N ALA A 278 3.36 -9.17 17.96
CA ALA A 278 2.17 -9.97 18.22
C ALA A 278 2.28 -11.39 17.62
N LEU A 279 2.71 -11.51 16.36
CA LEU A 279 2.95 -12.80 15.69
C LEU A 279 3.96 -13.67 16.45
N ARG A 280 5.00 -13.08 17.06
CA ARG A 280 5.96 -13.83 17.89
C ARG A 280 5.36 -14.21 19.24
N LYS A 281 4.66 -13.29 19.89
CA LYS A 281 4.06 -13.46 21.22
C LYS A 281 2.98 -14.53 21.26
N TYR A 282 2.18 -14.62 20.20
CA TYR A 282 1.06 -15.55 20.08
C TYR A 282 1.37 -16.74 19.15
N GLY A 283 2.64 -17.06 18.90
CA GLY A 283 3.07 -18.31 18.23
C GLY A 283 3.15 -18.29 16.70
N TYR A 284 2.27 -17.57 16.01
CA TYR A 284 2.15 -17.49 14.53
C TYR A 284 3.47 -17.40 13.76
N TYR A 285 4.43 -16.60 14.26
CA TYR A 285 5.57 -16.11 13.48
C TYR A 285 6.40 -17.21 12.81
N LYS A 286 6.53 -18.39 13.43
CA LYS A 286 7.29 -19.52 12.85
C LYS A 286 6.67 -20.05 11.54
N ASN A 287 5.34 -19.98 11.42
CA ASN A 287 4.58 -20.44 10.25
C ASN A 287 3.86 -19.27 9.54
N SER A 288 4.47 -18.08 9.53
CA SER A 288 3.89 -16.88 8.89
C SER A 288 4.66 -16.49 7.63
N VAL A 289 3.95 -16.20 6.55
CA VAL A 289 4.48 -15.44 5.40
C VAL A 289 4.02 -13.99 5.54
N ILE A 290 4.97 -13.07 5.70
CA ILE A 290 4.71 -11.65 5.84
C ILE A 290 5.14 -10.96 4.53
N ILE A 291 4.19 -10.31 3.86
CA ILE A 291 4.41 -9.54 2.64
C ILE A 291 4.26 -8.07 2.98
N TYR A 292 5.17 -7.23 2.49
CA TYR A 292 5.06 -5.77 2.55
C TYR A 292 5.07 -5.22 1.13
N SER A 293 4.14 -4.31 0.81
CA SER A 293 4.02 -3.66 -0.49
C SER A 293 3.44 -2.25 -0.33
N THR A 294 3.87 -1.30 -1.15
CA THR A 294 3.05 -0.11 -1.48
C THR A 294 1.92 -0.49 -2.45
N ASP A 295 0.86 0.32 -2.58
CA ASP A 295 -0.17 0.17 -3.61
C ASP A 295 0.13 0.98 -4.89
N ASN A 296 0.84 2.10 -4.79
CA ASN A 296 1.38 2.85 -5.93
C ASN A 296 2.66 3.61 -5.54
N GLY A 297 3.42 4.09 -6.53
CA GLY A 297 4.51 5.05 -6.27
C GLY A 297 4.01 6.34 -5.60
N ALA A 298 4.92 7.12 -5.01
CA ALA A 298 4.56 8.31 -4.24
C ALA A 298 3.96 9.42 -5.09
N GLN A 299 3.23 10.32 -4.41
CA GLN A 299 2.92 11.66 -4.88
C GLN A 299 3.90 12.69 -4.25
N PRO A 300 4.94 13.16 -4.97
CA PRO A 300 5.93 14.04 -4.37
C PRO A 300 5.37 15.37 -3.85
N TYR A 301 4.30 15.90 -4.46
CA TYR A 301 3.69 17.16 -4.01
C TYR A 301 2.96 17.07 -2.66
N VAL A 302 2.90 15.87 -2.05
CA VAL A 302 2.53 15.67 -0.63
C VAL A 302 3.67 15.03 0.17
N GLY A 303 4.93 15.31 -0.20
CA GLY A 303 6.10 14.95 0.59
C GLY A 303 6.67 13.54 0.38
N GLY A 304 6.10 12.71 -0.50
CA GLY A 304 6.71 11.43 -0.89
C GLY A 304 7.89 11.58 -1.86
N SER A 305 8.57 10.49 -2.21
CA SER A 305 9.69 10.52 -3.17
C SER A 305 9.89 9.19 -3.89
N ASN A 306 10.07 9.25 -5.21
CA ASN A 306 10.40 8.09 -6.06
C ASN A 306 11.85 8.13 -6.59
N TRP A 307 12.62 9.17 -6.24
CA TRP A 307 13.97 9.39 -6.77
C TRP A 307 14.89 8.18 -6.58
N PRO A 308 15.65 7.74 -7.60
CA PRO A 308 15.89 8.38 -8.90
C PRO A 308 14.90 8.01 -10.03
N LEU A 309 13.84 7.25 -9.72
CA LEU A 309 12.83 6.86 -10.72
C LEU A 309 12.08 8.08 -11.27
N ARG A 310 11.58 7.93 -12.51
CA ARG A 310 10.83 8.96 -13.25
C ARG A 310 9.37 9.05 -12.81
N GLY A 311 8.80 10.26 -12.73
CA GLY A 311 7.37 10.43 -12.50
C GLY A 311 6.87 10.01 -11.11
N ARG A 312 5.57 9.74 -11.02
CA ARG A 312 4.81 9.73 -9.74
C ARG A 312 3.47 8.99 -9.82
N LYS A 313 2.76 8.91 -8.70
CA LYS A 313 1.35 8.49 -8.60
C LYS A 313 0.51 9.10 -9.73
N GLY A 314 -0.23 8.25 -10.44
CA GLY A 314 -1.06 8.61 -11.59
C GLY A 314 -0.35 8.59 -12.95
N THR A 315 0.90 8.10 -13.03
CA THR A 315 1.70 8.09 -14.26
C THR A 315 2.30 6.71 -14.54
N TYR A 316 2.54 6.35 -15.81
CA TYR A 316 3.07 5.03 -16.20
C TYR A 316 4.60 4.91 -16.15
N TRP A 317 5.29 6.01 -15.83
CA TRP A 317 6.73 6.04 -15.55
C TRP A 317 7.08 5.16 -14.33
N GLU A 318 8.33 4.71 -14.22
CA GLU A 318 8.78 3.78 -13.17
C GLU A 318 8.43 4.25 -11.76
N GLY A 319 8.51 5.54 -11.46
CA GLY A 319 8.13 6.14 -10.18
C GLY A 319 6.63 6.21 -9.90
N GLY A 320 5.78 5.82 -10.85
CA GLY A 320 4.37 5.53 -10.62
C GLY A 320 4.10 4.04 -10.36
N VAL A 321 4.75 3.14 -11.12
CA VAL A 321 4.39 1.70 -11.17
C VAL A 321 5.36 0.74 -10.48
N ARG A 322 6.61 1.12 -10.19
CA ARG A 322 7.60 0.25 -9.54
C ARG A 322 7.48 0.39 -8.01
N GLY A 323 7.01 -0.67 -7.36
CA GLY A 323 6.62 -0.63 -5.94
C GLY A 323 7.77 -0.96 -4.99
N VAL A 324 7.79 -0.34 -3.80
CA VAL A 324 8.55 -0.86 -2.66
C VAL A 324 7.88 -2.15 -2.19
N ALA A 325 8.59 -3.27 -2.20
CA ALA A 325 8.12 -4.52 -1.62
C ALA A 325 9.22 -5.45 -1.11
N PHE A 326 8.87 -6.26 -0.10
CA PHE A 326 9.69 -7.36 0.39
C PHE A 326 8.83 -8.49 0.98
N VAL A 327 9.39 -9.70 1.03
CA VAL A 327 8.79 -10.85 1.72
C VAL A 327 9.69 -11.27 2.88
N HIS A 328 9.09 -11.48 4.04
CA HIS A 328 9.75 -11.98 5.24
C HIS A 328 9.00 -13.21 5.77
N SER A 329 9.68 -14.36 5.80
CA SER A 329 9.18 -15.57 6.44
C SER A 329 10.33 -16.47 6.90
N PRO A 330 10.16 -17.19 8.02
CA PRO A 330 11.01 -18.34 8.35
C PRO A 330 10.92 -19.49 7.34
N LEU A 331 9.87 -19.52 6.50
CA LEU A 331 9.59 -20.56 5.49
C LEU A 331 10.30 -20.31 4.14
N LEU A 332 11.02 -19.19 4.00
CA LEU A 332 11.84 -18.90 2.81
C LEU A 332 13.06 -19.82 2.78
N LYS A 333 13.24 -20.60 1.71
CA LYS A 333 14.38 -21.52 1.52
C LYS A 333 15.71 -20.76 1.44
N HIS A 334 15.71 -19.62 0.76
CA HIS A 334 16.86 -18.72 0.61
C HIS A 334 16.48 -17.31 1.05
N ARG A 335 17.24 -16.79 2.04
CA ARG A 335 16.96 -15.54 2.76
C ARG A 335 18.15 -14.59 2.67
N ARG A 336 17.96 -13.33 3.06
CA ARG A 336 18.95 -12.25 3.04
C ARG A 336 19.45 -11.94 1.62
N ARG A 337 18.52 -11.91 0.65
CA ARG A 337 18.84 -11.65 -0.77
C ARG A 337 17.98 -10.55 -1.37
N VAL A 338 18.50 -9.96 -2.44
CA VAL A 338 17.74 -9.13 -3.39
C VAL A 338 17.20 -10.04 -4.50
N SER A 339 15.97 -9.79 -4.93
CA SER A 339 15.40 -10.37 -6.15
C SER A 339 15.20 -9.28 -7.20
N THR A 340 15.82 -9.47 -8.36
CA THR A 340 15.62 -8.70 -9.59
C THR A 340 14.72 -9.42 -10.59
N ALA A 341 14.12 -10.55 -10.21
CA ALA A 341 13.15 -11.26 -11.02
C ALA A 341 11.87 -10.42 -11.22
N LEU A 342 11.27 -10.47 -12.41
CA LEU A 342 10.11 -9.66 -12.76
C LEU A 342 8.86 -10.17 -12.04
N LEU A 343 8.27 -9.36 -11.15
CA LEU A 343 7.06 -9.67 -10.38
C LEU A 343 6.03 -8.53 -10.48
N HIS A 344 4.75 -8.85 -10.26
CA HIS A 344 3.64 -7.90 -10.33
C HIS A 344 2.58 -8.18 -9.25
N ILE A 345 1.79 -7.17 -8.88
CA ILE A 345 0.77 -7.29 -7.81
C ILE A 345 -0.31 -8.35 -8.07
N THR A 346 -0.59 -8.71 -9.34
CA THR A 346 -1.50 -9.82 -9.67
C THR A 346 -0.95 -11.19 -9.28
N ASP A 347 0.38 -11.36 -9.19
CA ASP A 347 1.02 -12.64 -8.86
C ASP A 347 0.68 -13.11 -7.44
N TRP A 348 0.33 -12.18 -6.54
CA TRP A 348 -0.04 -12.53 -5.17
C TRP A 348 -1.28 -13.41 -5.07
N PHE A 349 -2.26 -13.30 -5.97
CA PHE A 349 -3.46 -14.15 -5.92
C PHE A 349 -3.09 -15.65 -6.05
N PRO A 350 -2.53 -16.13 -7.18
CA PRO A 350 -2.16 -17.54 -7.32
C PRO A 350 -1.05 -17.97 -6.37
N THR A 351 -0.08 -17.10 -6.06
CA THR A 351 1.00 -17.39 -5.08
C THR A 351 0.44 -17.71 -3.70
N LEU A 352 -0.53 -16.91 -3.21
CA LEU A 352 -1.10 -17.08 -1.87
C LEU A 352 -2.12 -18.21 -1.83
N VAL A 353 -2.88 -18.44 -2.90
CA VAL A 353 -3.76 -19.62 -3.05
C VAL A 353 -2.95 -20.91 -3.12
N GLY A 354 -1.83 -20.94 -3.85
CA GLY A 354 -0.91 -22.08 -3.90
C GLY A 354 -0.26 -22.38 -2.55
N LEU A 355 0.18 -21.35 -1.81
CA LEU A 355 0.66 -21.48 -0.43
C LEU A 355 -0.40 -22.02 0.54
N ALA A 356 -1.67 -21.69 0.32
CA ALA A 356 -2.80 -22.20 1.08
C ALA A 356 -3.17 -23.66 0.74
N GLY A 357 -2.57 -24.25 -0.31
CA GLY A 357 -2.97 -25.56 -0.84
C GLY A 357 -4.27 -25.52 -1.66
N GLY A 358 -4.74 -24.35 -2.05
CA GLY A 358 -5.95 -24.16 -2.86
C GLY A 358 -5.71 -24.45 -4.35
N ASN A 359 -6.76 -24.87 -5.04
CA ASN A 359 -6.70 -25.20 -6.47
C ASN A 359 -6.93 -23.95 -7.34
N ILE A 360 -5.84 -23.39 -7.89
CA ILE A 360 -5.85 -22.20 -8.75
C ILE A 360 -6.74 -22.38 -9.99
N SER A 361 -6.89 -23.61 -10.50
CA SER A 361 -7.74 -23.91 -11.67
C SER A 361 -9.24 -23.63 -11.45
N GLN A 362 -9.67 -23.41 -10.20
CA GLN A 362 -11.04 -22.97 -9.89
C GLN A 362 -11.31 -21.49 -10.21
N SER A 363 -10.26 -20.69 -10.43
CA SER A 363 -10.35 -19.25 -10.73
C SER A 363 -9.79 -18.96 -12.14
N PRO A 364 -10.51 -19.32 -13.23
CA PRO A 364 -9.97 -19.24 -14.59
C PRO A 364 -9.72 -17.80 -15.05
N GLY A 365 -8.65 -17.58 -15.83
CA GLY A 365 -8.31 -16.28 -16.44
C GLY A 365 -7.62 -15.28 -15.51
N LEU A 366 -6.75 -15.74 -14.62
CA LEU A 366 -5.83 -14.87 -13.88
C LEU A 366 -4.71 -14.36 -14.80
N ASP A 367 -4.23 -13.14 -14.57
CA ASP A 367 -3.01 -12.58 -15.18
C ASP A 367 -1.79 -12.71 -14.26
N GLY A 368 -1.97 -13.22 -13.04
CA GLY A 368 -0.91 -13.53 -12.09
C GLY A 368 -0.32 -14.94 -12.29
N PHE A 369 0.90 -15.14 -11.81
CA PHE A 369 1.58 -16.43 -11.74
C PHE A 369 1.94 -16.78 -10.29
N ASP A 370 2.05 -18.06 -9.95
CA ASP A 370 2.70 -18.45 -8.69
C ASP A 370 4.21 -18.12 -8.77
N VAL A 371 4.64 -17.18 -7.95
CA VAL A 371 6.03 -16.72 -7.84
C VAL A 371 6.66 -17.12 -6.50
N TRP A 372 6.03 -17.99 -5.69
CA TRP A 372 6.66 -18.50 -4.47
C TRP A 372 7.99 -19.23 -4.75
N PRO A 373 8.14 -20.05 -5.81
CA PRO A 373 9.44 -20.65 -6.13
C PRO A 373 10.50 -19.60 -6.51
N THR A 374 10.10 -18.53 -7.19
CA THR A 374 10.95 -17.39 -7.57
C THR A 374 11.41 -16.60 -6.34
N ILE A 375 10.50 -16.32 -5.40
CA ILE A 375 10.79 -15.58 -4.16
C ILE A 375 11.61 -16.44 -3.17
N SER A 376 11.14 -17.65 -2.89
CA SER A 376 11.67 -18.51 -1.82
C SER A 376 12.95 -19.24 -2.22
N GLU A 377 13.05 -19.69 -3.47
CA GLU A 377 14.20 -20.47 -3.96
C GLU A 377 15.10 -19.70 -4.93
N GLY A 378 14.75 -18.46 -5.30
CA GLY A 378 15.53 -17.69 -6.28
C GLY A 378 15.50 -18.27 -7.70
N LYS A 379 14.52 -19.13 -8.01
CA LYS A 379 14.25 -19.63 -9.37
C LYS A 379 13.89 -18.47 -10.30
N GLU A 380 13.96 -18.70 -11.60
CA GLU A 380 13.53 -17.72 -12.61
C GLU A 380 12.05 -17.30 -12.40
N SER A 381 11.66 -16.11 -12.85
CA SER A 381 10.23 -15.74 -12.85
C SER A 381 9.50 -16.41 -14.02
N PRO A 382 8.31 -17.00 -13.80
CA PRO A 382 7.42 -17.38 -14.90
C PRO A 382 6.91 -16.17 -15.68
N ARG A 383 6.83 -14.99 -15.04
CA ARG A 383 6.40 -13.74 -15.66
C ARG A 383 7.47 -13.17 -16.58
N LYS A 384 7.15 -13.07 -17.88
CA LYS A 384 7.99 -12.42 -18.90
C LYS A 384 7.48 -11.05 -19.37
N GLU A 385 6.20 -10.75 -19.14
CA GLU A 385 5.58 -9.47 -19.50
C GLU A 385 4.63 -8.95 -18.41
N ILE A 386 4.36 -7.64 -18.44
CA ILE A 386 3.41 -6.92 -17.60
C ILE A 386 2.66 -5.94 -18.49
N LEU A 387 1.34 -6.10 -18.59
CA LEU A 387 0.50 -4.97 -18.99
C LEU A 387 0.34 -4.07 -17.77
N HIS A 388 0.75 -2.80 -17.88
CA HIS A 388 0.39 -1.83 -16.84
C HIS A 388 -1.10 -1.50 -17.02
N ASN A 389 -1.48 -0.82 -18.11
CA ASN A 389 -2.89 -0.50 -18.38
C ASN A 389 -3.14 -0.13 -19.86
N ILE A 390 -4.41 -0.14 -20.26
CA ILE A 390 -4.94 0.45 -21.51
C ILE A 390 -6.15 1.30 -21.12
N ASN A 391 -6.04 2.64 -21.20
CA ASN A 391 -7.06 3.59 -20.77
C ASN A 391 -7.62 4.39 -21.97
N PRO A 392 -8.68 3.90 -22.66
CA PRO A 392 -9.22 4.56 -23.85
C PRO A 392 -10.00 5.86 -23.56
N LEU A 393 -10.23 6.19 -22.29
CA LEU A 393 -10.93 7.42 -21.88
C LEU A 393 -9.96 8.58 -21.58
N HIS A 394 -8.69 8.29 -21.27
CA HIS A 394 -7.69 9.32 -21.07
C HIS A 394 -7.17 9.81 -22.42
N ARG A 395 -7.83 10.85 -22.94
CA ARG A 395 -7.33 11.64 -24.06
C ARG A 395 -6.39 12.71 -23.53
N ALA A 396 -5.22 12.85 -24.16
CA ALA A 396 -4.37 14.03 -23.96
C ALA A 396 -5.21 15.31 -24.10
N PRO A 397 -4.96 16.36 -23.30
CA PRO A 397 -5.77 17.57 -23.31
C PRO A 397 -5.74 18.20 -24.71
N SER A 398 -6.86 18.08 -25.43
CA SER A 398 -7.00 18.71 -26.74
C SER A 398 -6.76 20.21 -26.60
N LYS A 399 -6.14 20.80 -27.63
CA LYS A 399 -5.83 22.24 -27.67
C LYS A 399 -7.07 22.99 -27.21
N ARG A 400 -6.98 23.75 -26.11
CA ARG A 400 -7.99 24.76 -25.76
C ARG A 400 -7.94 25.83 -26.84
N GLY A 401 -8.68 25.58 -27.93
CA GLY A 401 -9.01 26.62 -28.90
C GLY A 401 -9.60 27.78 -28.12
N ILE A 402 -9.17 29.00 -28.45
CA ILE A 402 -9.70 30.20 -27.83
C ILE A 402 -11.14 30.36 -28.33
N CYS A 403 -12.08 29.75 -27.61
CA CYS A 403 -13.51 29.94 -27.81
C CYS A 403 -13.87 31.36 -27.40
N ASN A 404 -13.63 32.30 -28.31
CA ASN A 404 -14.19 33.64 -28.27
C ASN A 404 -15.68 33.56 -27.92
N HIS A 405 -16.16 34.50 -27.10
CA HIS A 405 -17.56 34.53 -26.66
C HIS A 405 -18.53 34.77 -27.83
N VAL A 406 -18.94 33.70 -28.50
CA VAL A 406 -20.10 33.71 -29.39
C VAL A 406 -21.35 33.79 -28.52
N LYS A 407 -21.92 35.00 -28.42
CA LYS A 407 -23.18 35.25 -27.72
C LYS A 407 -24.26 34.34 -28.30
N ALA A 408 -24.96 33.60 -27.45
CA ALA A 408 -26.11 32.80 -27.88
C ALA A 408 -27.19 33.72 -28.47
N LYS A 409 -27.43 33.62 -29.78
CA LYS A 409 -28.61 34.19 -30.44
C LYS A 409 -29.78 33.26 -30.19
N THR A 410 -30.64 33.60 -29.22
CA THR A 410 -31.95 32.95 -29.11
C THR A 410 -32.80 33.29 -30.33
N ALA A 411 -33.48 32.29 -30.90
CA ALA A 411 -34.37 32.47 -32.04
C ALA A 411 -35.61 33.30 -31.66
N ALA A 412 -36.23 33.95 -32.66
CA ALA A 412 -37.37 34.84 -32.46
C ALA A 412 -38.72 34.14 -32.70
N ALA A 413 -39.71 34.52 -31.90
CA ALA A 413 -41.14 34.24 -32.10
C ALA A 413 -41.91 35.60 -32.10
N PRO A 414 -43.17 35.67 -32.61
CA PRO A 414 -43.65 36.88 -33.29
C PRO A 414 -44.14 38.04 -32.38
N LYS A 415 -44.40 39.19 -33.03
CA LYS A 415 -44.67 40.50 -32.41
C LYS A 415 -46.17 40.83 -32.26
N GLY A 416 -46.55 41.42 -31.12
CA GLY A 416 -47.81 42.17 -30.93
C GLY A 416 -48.40 41.97 -29.53
N LYS A 417 -48.96 42.96 -28.83
CA LYS A 417 -49.05 44.43 -29.02
C LYS A 417 -48.70 45.13 -27.70
N ARG A 418 -48.34 46.43 -27.72
CA ARG A 418 -48.15 47.27 -26.51
C ARG A 418 -49.42 48.06 -26.19
N PRO A 419 -49.70 48.32 -24.90
CA PRO A 419 -49.79 49.72 -24.43
C PRO A 419 -48.62 50.15 -23.52
N LYS A 420 -48.69 51.37 -23.00
CA LYS A 420 -47.73 52.01 -22.05
C LYS A 420 -48.46 52.29 -20.72
N PHE A 421 -47.74 52.61 -19.62
CA PHE A 421 -47.76 53.96 -19.01
C PHE A 421 -46.75 54.16 -17.84
N LYS A 422 -46.68 55.41 -17.36
CA LYS A 422 -45.66 56.15 -16.58
C LYS A 422 -45.10 55.54 -15.26
N LYS A 423 -43.86 55.96 -14.93
CA LYS A 423 -43.28 56.01 -13.55
C LYS A 423 -43.50 57.39 -12.91
N PRO A 424 -43.56 57.51 -11.57
CA PRO A 424 -43.24 58.74 -10.82
C PRO A 424 -41.92 58.64 -10.00
N LYS A 425 -41.46 59.77 -9.43
CA LYS A 425 -40.24 59.93 -8.61
C LYS A 425 -40.59 60.36 -7.16
N LYS A 426 -39.72 60.09 -6.18
CA LYS A 426 -39.45 60.81 -4.90
C LYS A 426 -38.51 59.95 -4.02
N LYS A 427 -37.78 60.45 -3.01
CA LYS A 427 -37.02 61.71 -2.79
C LYS A 427 -36.04 61.42 -1.61
N VAL A 428 -34.93 62.15 -1.47
CA VAL A 428 -33.94 61.94 -0.37
C VAL A 428 -33.98 63.13 0.60
N LEU A 429 -33.97 62.88 1.93
CA LEU A 429 -33.44 63.85 2.92
C LEU A 429 -33.17 63.27 4.35
N LYS A 430 -31.98 63.60 4.87
CA LYS A 430 -31.55 63.94 6.27
C LYS A 430 -32.03 63.20 7.56
N GLN A 431 -31.02 62.57 8.20
CA GLN A 431 -30.44 62.85 9.55
C GLN A 431 -31.09 62.44 10.91
N THR A 432 -30.16 62.16 11.84
CA THR A 432 -30.13 62.29 13.33
C THR A 432 -30.26 61.02 14.22
N LEU A 433 -29.77 61.12 15.47
CA LEU A 433 -29.22 60.04 16.31
C LEU A 433 -30.18 59.51 17.41
N ASN A 434 -29.94 58.29 17.91
CA ASN A 434 -29.70 58.10 19.35
C ASN A 434 -28.91 56.81 19.75
N GLN A 435 -28.59 56.69 21.06
CA GLN A 435 -27.46 55.93 21.64
C GLN A 435 -27.71 54.45 22.09
N LYS A 436 -26.61 53.80 22.57
CA LYS A 436 -26.49 52.63 23.48
C LYS A 436 -26.68 51.21 22.87
N SER A 437 -25.96 50.15 23.29
CA SER A 437 -24.72 50.05 24.12
C SER A 437 -24.06 48.64 24.07
N THR A 438 -22.72 48.58 24.11
CA THR A 438 -21.83 47.47 24.63
C THR A 438 -22.14 46.00 24.28
N PHE A 439 -21.21 45.22 23.74
CA PHE A 439 -19.98 44.76 24.43
C PHE A 439 -18.82 44.45 23.45
N ARG A 440 -17.55 44.39 23.92
CA ARG A 440 -16.37 44.19 23.04
C ARG A 440 -15.20 43.50 23.74
N VAL A 441 -14.82 42.30 23.26
CA VAL A 441 -13.60 41.59 23.69
C VAL A 441 -12.36 42.24 23.05
N LYS A 442 -11.24 42.32 23.78
CA LYS A 442 -9.93 42.75 23.24
C LYS A 442 -8.78 41.91 23.77
N ASN A 443 -7.85 41.56 22.87
CA ASN A 443 -6.58 40.94 23.17
C ASN A 443 -5.62 41.90 23.90
N PHE A 444 -4.76 41.37 24.77
CA PHE A 444 -3.60 42.08 25.31
C PHE A 444 -2.29 41.57 24.71
N LYS A 445 -1.43 42.49 24.25
CA LYS A 445 -0.03 42.21 23.91
C LYS A 445 0.86 42.56 25.10
N ARG A 446 1.88 41.75 25.38
CA ARG A 446 2.96 42.09 26.32
C ARG A 446 3.92 43.12 25.71
N LYS A 447 4.41 44.04 26.54
CA LYS A 447 5.77 44.60 26.48
C LYS A 447 6.38 44.55 27.89
N GLN A 448 7.71 44.53 27.98
CA GLN A 448 8.46 44.53 29.23
C GLN A 448 8.68 45.95 29.75
N VAL A 449 8.94 46.10 31.05
CA VAL A 449 10.15 46.76 31.58
C VAL A 449 10.35 46.37 33.06
N LEU A 450 11.60 46.53 33.53
CA LEU A 450 12.10 46.46 34.92
C LEU A 450 11.17 47.11 35.98
N LYS A 451 11.27 46.83 37.29
CA LYS A 451 12.50 46.68 38.11
C LYS A 451 12.24 46.06 39.50
N GLN A 452 13.29 45.43 40.06
CA GLN A 452 13.65 45.28 41.50
C GLN A 452 12.66 44.74 42.59
N LYS A 453 13.18 43.80 43.40
CA LYS A 453 13.17 43.65 44.89
C LYS A 453 11.93 44.17 45.69
N LEU A 454 11.42 43.49 46.72
CA LEU A 454 12.15 42.74 47.77
C LEU A 454 11.31 41.61 48.41
N ASN A 455 11.94 40.84 49.31
CA ASN A 455 11.34 39.82 50.17
C ASN A 455 10.23 40.39 51.09
N GLN A 456 9.25 39.56 51.50
CA GLN A 456 9.27 38.92 52.82
C GLN A 456 8.18 37.84 53.00
N LYS A 457 8.26 37.10 54.11
CA LYS A 457 7.37 35.99 54.48
C LYS A 457 6.20 36.50 55.32
N SER A 458 5.02 35.88 55.21
CA SER A 458 4.31 35.31 56.37
C SER A 458 3.00 34.61 55.97
N ALA A 459 2.71 33.50 56.65
CA ALA A 459 1.35 33.08 56.97
C ALA A 459 1.15 33.32 58.48
N PRO A 460 -0.10 33.39 58.98
CA PRO A 460 -0.59 32.18 59.64
C PRO A 460 -2.10 31.89 59.44
N ARG A 461 -2.58 30.86 60.13
CA ARG A 461 -3.96 30.33 60.16
C ARG A 461 -4.90 31.18 61.04
N LEU A 462 -6.22 30.97 60.90
CA LEU A 462 -7.13 30.39 61.92
C LEU A 462 -8.35 29.78 61.16
N GLN A 463 -8.88 28.58 61.48
CA GLN A 463 -9.98 28.27 62.43
C GLN A 463 -11.32 28.98 62.17
N SER A 464 -12.51 28.37 62.35
CA SER A 464 -12.91 26.93 62.47
C SER A 464 -14.44 26.75 62.43
N THR A 465 -14.95 25.53 62.16
CA THR A 465 -16.37 25.08 62.29
C THR A 465 -17.39 25.80 61.35
N LYS A 466 -18.59 25.28 61.02
CA LYS A 466 -19.46 24.21 61.57
C LYS A 466 -20.09 23.32 60.48
N LYS A 467 -20.65 22.18 60.93
CA LYS A 467 -21.69 21.32 60.32
C LYS A 467 -22.80 21.17 61.39
N PRO A 468 -23.97 20.53 61.14
CA PRO A 468 -24.61 20.13 59.88
C PRO A 468 -26.07 20.63 59.81
N GLN A 469 -26.84 20.21 58.79
CA GLN A 469 -28.08 19.42 58.99
C GLN A 469 -28.64 18.88 57.67
N THR A 470 -29.56 17.93 57.77
CA THR A 470 -30.23 17.20 56.68
C THR A 470 -31.73 17.19 56.93
N PHE A 471 -32.54 17.31 55.89
CA PHE A 471 -33.90 16.76 55.87
C PHE A 471 -34.24 16.21 54.49
N ALA A 472 -35.22 15.32 54.42
CA ALA A 472 -35.58 14.56 53.22
C ALA A 472 -37.10 14.38 53.13
N SER A 473 -37.61 14.20 51.91
CA SER A 473 -38.98 13.74 51.65
C SER A 473 -39.07 13.08 50.28
N ASP A 474 -39.76 11.94 50.21
CA ASP A 474 -40.01 11.11 49.02
C ASP A 474 -41.35 10.37 49.23
N PRO A 475 -42.20 10.24 48.19
CA PRO A 475 -43.16 9.14 48.19
C PRO A 475 -43.39 8.47 46.81
N LYS A 476 -42.72 7.33 46.61
CA LYS A 476 -43.32 5.99 46.30
C LYS A 476 -44.58 5.90 45.41
N SER A 477 -44.49 5.01 44.41
CA SER A 477 -45.53 3.98 44.19
C SER A 477 -44.88 2.60 43.91
N LYS A 478 -45.66 1.54 43.61
CA LYS A 478 -45.31 0.13 43.97
C LYS A 478 -45.76 -0.96 42.97
N SER A 479 -44.88 -1.93 42.70
CA SER A 479 -45.07 -3.39 42.88
C SER A 479 -43.70 -4.09 42.68
N GLN A 480 -43.13 -5.02 43.48
CA GLN A 480 -43.58 -6.26 44.17
C GLN A 480 -43.94 -7.41 43.20
N LYS A 481 -43.41 -8.65 43.30
CA LYS A 481 -42.59 -9.42 44.30
C LYS A 481 -41.48 -10.24 43.55
N LEU A 482 -40.62 -11.14 44.09
CA LEU A 482 -40.51 -11.78 45.42
C LEU A 482 -39.05 -11.92 45.99
N PHE A 483 -38.37 -13.08 45.88
CA PHE A 483 -37.33 -13.61 46.81
C PHE A 483 -36.21 -14.45 46.09
N GLN A 484 -35.03 -14.81 46.66
CA GLN A 484 -34.29 -14.40 47.89
C GLN A 484 -32.77 -14.72 47.88
N LYS A 485 -32.03 -14.05 48.78
CA LYS A 485 -30.96 -14.47 49.76
C LYS A 485 -30.28 -15.86 49.69
N SER A 486 -29.04 -16.07 50.20
CA SER A 486 -27.94 -15.15 50.64
C SER A 486 -26.62 -15.88 51.03
N ASN A 487 -25.51 -15.12 51.05
CA ASN A 487 -24.15 -15.30 51.67
C ASN A 487 -24.09 -15.97 53.09
N PRO A 488 -22.90 -16.27 53.72
CA PRO A 488 -21.51 -15.81 53.46
C PRO A 488 -20.36 -16.86 53.66
N ALA A 489 -19.11 -16.39 53.74
CA ALA A 489 -17.89 -17.16 54.12
C ALA A 489 -17.30 -16.71 55.49
N PRO A 490 -16.39 -17.47 56.13
CA PRO A 490 -15.63 -16.98 57.30
C PRO A 490 -14.10 -17.28 57.33
N LYS A 491 -13.34 -16.30 57.86
CA LYS A 491 -12.02 -16.37 58.57
C LYS A 491 -10.79 -16.93 57.79
N LEU A 492 -9.58 -16.33 57.75
CA LEU A 492 -8.80 -15.40 58.60
C LEU A 492 -8.02 -16.08 59.74
N ASP A 493 -6.69 -16.18 59.57
CA ASP A 493 -5.70 -16.20 60.66
C ASP A 493 -4.36 -15.55 60.21
N THR A 494 -3.39 -15.39 61.12
CA THR A 494 -2.26 -14.46 61.00
C THR A 494 -0.96 -14.99 61.62
N LYS A 495 0.19 -14.66 60.99
CA LYS A 495 1.39 -14.06 61.64
C LYS A 495 2.53 -13.81 60.66
N ALA A 496 3.53 -13.04 61.12
CA ALA A 496 4.52 -12.36 60.28
C ALA A 496 5.97 -12.83 60.51
N ARG A 497 6.87 -12.24 59.70
CA ARG A 497 8.35 -12.12 59.81
C ARG A 497 9.22 -13.00 58.88
N ARG A 498 10.06 -12.26 58.13
CA ARG A 498 11.34 -12.65 57.49
C ARG A 498 12.43 -12.85 58.58
N PRO A 499 13.52 -13.63 58.37
CA PRO A 499 14.60 -13.25 57.45
C PRO A 499 15.32 -14.38 56.66
N LYS A 500 16.33 -13.94 55.88
CA LYS A 500 17.39 -14.65 55.13
C LYS A 500 18.59 -15.04 56.05
N PRO A 501 19.67 -15.71 55.56
CA PRO A 501 19.87 -16.72 54.49
C PRO A 501 20.82 -17.90 54.94
N ARG A 502 21.45 -18.62 53.98
CA ARG A 502 22.54 -19.64 54.11
C ARG A 502 22.11 -21.03 54.66
N SER A 503 22.85 -22.13 54.48
CA SER A 503 23.73 -22.66 53.39
C SER A 503 24.26 -24.06 53.77
N LEU A 504 24.68 -24.90 52.80
CA LEU A 504 25.22 -26.28 52.99
C LEU A 504 24.10 -27.32 53.33
N SER A 505 24.24 -28.63 53.13
CA SER A 505 25.37 -29.46 52.63
C SER A 505 24.93 -30.64 51.73
N GLU A 506 25.91 -31.26 51.05
CA GLU A 506 25.87 -32.66 50.54
C GLU A 506 26.05 -33.67 51.73
N PRO A 507 26.08 -35.04 51.60
CA PRO A 507 26.61 -35.84 50.47
C PRO A 507 25.99 -37.26 50.15
N GLN A 508 26.50 -37.91 49.07
CA GLN A 508 26.70 -39.38 48.88
C GLN A 508 25.49 -40.36 48.83
N SER A 509 25.54 -41.57 48.22
CA SER A 509 26.49 -42.20 47.25
C SER A 509 25.91 -43.47 46.56
N SER A 510 26.64 -43.98 45.53
CA SER A 510 26.61 -45.34 44.94
C SER A 510 25.43 -45.75 44.03
N GLY A 511 25.59 -46.60 43.00
CA GLY A 511 26.82 -47.17 42.40
C GLY A 511 26.51 -48.15 41.23
N GLY A 512 27.52 -48.55 40.44
CA GLY A 512 27.43 -49.66 39.45
C GLY A 512 27.88 -49.36 38.00
N ARG A 513 28.88 -50.12 37.51
CA ARG A 513 29.37 -50.14 36.10
C ARG A 513 30.19 -51.43 35.87
N PRO A 514 30.29 -51.96 34.62
CA PRO A 514 31.53 -51.86 33.81
C PRO A 514 31.24 -51.25 32.41
N GLU A 515 32.16 -50.66 31.61
CA GLU A 515 33.59 -50.91 31.30
C GLU A 515 33.81 -52.02 30.26
N SER A 516 34.78 -51.90 29.33
CA SER A 516 36.14 -51.34 29.44
C SER A 516 36.45 -49.98 28.74
N GLU A 517 37.32 -49.99 27.72
CA GLU A 517 38.47 -49.08 27.47
C GLU A 517 38.79 -49.03 25.94
N MET A 518 39.66 -48.22 25.29
CA MET A 518 40.59 -47.08 25.54
C MET A 518 40.89 -46.49 24.11
N SER A 519 41.54 -45.36 23.77
CA SER A 519 42.51 -44.44 24.41
C SER A 519 42.21 -42.96 24.07
N ARG A 520 42.62 -41.96 24.88
CA ARG A 520 43.94 -41.29 25.06
C ARG A 520 44.45 -40.57 23.78
N SER A 521 45.05 -39.37 23.87
CA SER A 521 45.58 -38.62 25.03
C SER A 521 45.10 -37.15 25.14
N LYS A 522 45.52 -36.48 26.22
CA LYS A 522 45.21 -35.11 26.71
C LYS A 522 46.54 -34.28 26.73
N PRO A 523 46.68 -33.01 27.23
CA PRO A 523 45.80 -32.24 28.14
C PRO A 523 45.69 -30.69 28.02
N LEU A 524 44.63 -30.12 28.64
CA LEU A 524 44.55 -28.90 29.52
C LEU A 524 45.16 -27.53 29.06
N LEU A 525 44.78 -26.34 29.57
CA LEU A 525 44.26 -25.95 30.90
C LEU A 525 43.25 -24.76 30.88
N ARG A 526 43.22 -23.87 31.89
CA ARG A 526 42.06 -23.00 32.30
C ARG A 526 42.14 -21.51 31.86
N ARG A 527 40.98 -20.82 31.94
CA ARG A 527 40.76 -19.33 31.99
C ARG A 527 41.29 -18.70 33.31
N PRO A 528 41.18 -17.36 33.63
CA PRO A 528 40.63 -16.16 32.93
C PRO A 528 41.62 -14.94 33.03
N PRO A 529 41.30 -13.63 33.29
CA PRO A 529 40.15 -12.73 33.00
C PRO A 529 40.55 -11.36 32.32
N LYS A 530 39.58 -10.43 32.23
CA LYS A 530 39.59 -8.98 31.83
C LYS A 530 40.85 -8.12 32.12
N THR A 531 41.13 -7.09 31.29
CA THR A 531 41.14 -5.61 31.64
C THR A 531 41.59 -4.70 30.45
N LYS A 532 42.07 -3.45 30.66
CA LYS A 532 42.29 -2.39 29.65
C LYS A 532 43.73 -1.83 29.65
N SER A 533 44.27 -1.49 28.48
CA SER A 533 45.33 -0.48 28.20
C SER A 533 45.26 -0.12 26.70
N LYS A 534 45.74 0.99 26.10
CA LYS A 534 46.55 2.17 26.45
C LYS A 534 48.09 2.03 26.58
N TRP A 535 48.76 2.48 25.50
CA TRP A 535 50.01 3.28 25.42
C TRP A 535 51.40 2.59 25.36
N THR A 536 52.21 3.13 24.42
CA THR A 536 53.69 3.26 24.36
C THR A 536 54.57 1.98 24.28
N THR A 537 55.39 1.78 23.23
CA THR A 537 56.79 2.28 23.00
C THR A 537 57.82 1.36 23.70
N THR A 538 58.97 0.91 23.16
CA THR A 538 59.88 1.36 22.07
C THR A 538 60.62 0.17 21.44
N GLN A 539 61.15 0.26 20.21
CA GLN A 539 62.60 0.21 19.91
C GLN A 539 62.93 0.41 18.42
N GLU A 540 64.17 0.84 18.16
CA GLU A 540 64.80 1.13 16.85
C GLU A 540 65.64 -0.10 16.41
N GLN A 541 66.39 -0.20 15.31
CA GLN A 541 67.08 0.75 14.40
C GLN A 541 66.97 0.21 12.93
N ASN A 542 67.45 0.84 11.84
CA ASN A 542 68.62 1.71 11.62
C ASN A 542 68.53 2.51 10.30
N LEU A 543 69.15 3.70 10.26
CA LEU A 543 69.65 4.45 9.07
C LEU A 543 68.61 4.89 7.98
N SER A 544 68.64 6.08 7.35
CA SER A 544 69.66 7.15 7.25
C SER A 544 69.04 8.58 7.30
N LEU A 545 69.88 9.59 7.55
CA LEU A 545 69.62 11.06 7.55
C LEU A 545 70.70 11.79 6.71
N PRO A 546 70.73 13.13 6.50
CA PRO A 546 69.89 14.27 6.97
C PRO A 546 69.08 14.94 5.81
N GLY A 547 68.32 16.05 5.88
CA GLY A 547 68.13 17.20 6.81
C GLY A 547 68.33 18.51 6.01
N GLN A 548 67.35 19.42 5.80
CA GLN A 548 66.79 20.47 6.71
C GLN A 548 67.86 21.43 7.30
N PRO A 549 67.59 22.75 7.57
CA PRO A 549 66.30 23.34 8.01
C PRO A 549 65.96 24.84 7.68
N SER A 550 64.83 25.31 8.23
CA SER A 550 64.56 26.63 8.90
C SER A 550 64.50 28.04 8.22
N ARG A 551 63.28 28.61 8.30
CA ARG A 551 62.86 29.91 8.93
C ARG A 551 63.43 31.31 8.54
N SER A 552 62.52 32.14 8.01
CA SER A 552 62.22 33.56 8.41
C SER A 552 63.24 34.67 8.06
N LYS A 553 62.89 35.96 7.83
CA LYS A 553 61.68 36.80 8.08
C LYS A 553 61.53 37.89 6.99
N THR A 554 60.33 38.51 6.87
CA THR A 554 60.07 39.91 6.37
C THR A 554 60.55 40.32 4.95
N HIS A 555 59.91 41.23 4.21
CA HIS A 555 58.68 42.03 4.35
C HIS A 555 58.20 42.41 2.94
N LEU A 556 56.88 42.38 2.64
CA LEU A 556 56.18 43.44 1.89
C LEU A 556 54.65 43.26 1.97
N LYS A 557 53.88 44.33 1.74
CA LYS A 557 52.42 44.34 1.59
C LYS A 557 52.05 45.06 0.30
N GLN A 558 51.18 44.47 -0.52
CA GLN A 558 50.19 45.10 -1.43
C GLN A 558 49.40 43.96 -2.11
N THR A 559 48.17 43.64 -1.66
CA THR A 559 46.86 44.23 -2.01
C THR A 559 46.28 43.82 -3.37
N LEU A 560 45.35 42.86 -3.33
CA LEU A 560 44.19 42.56 -4.20
C LEU A 560 44.24 42.88 -5.71
N GLY A 561 43.96 41.85 -6.52
CA GLY A 561 43.43 41.96 -7.89
C GLY A 561 42.66 40.69 -8.30
N SER A 562 41.50 40.83 -8.95
CA SER A 562 40.61 39.72 -9.31
C SER A 562 40.86 39.19 -10.74
N PRO A 563 40.74 37.87 -11.01
CA PRO A 563 40.75 37.34 -12.36
C PRO A 563 39.33 37.22 -12.99
N GLN A 564 39.21 37.63 -14.24
CA GLN A 564 38.12 37.36 -15.20
C GLN A 564 38.76 37.03 -16.58
N PRO A 565 38.04 36.57 -17.61
CA PRO A 565 38.48 35.38 -18.35
C PRO A 565 39.30 35.67 -19.60
N VAL A 566 40.09 34.67 -20.02
CA VAL A 566 40.83 34.69 -21.30
C VAL A 566 40.04 33.95 -22.38
N ARG A 567 40.23 34.40 -23.61
CA ARG A 567 39.44 34.13 -24.82
C ARG A 567 40.35 33.47 -25.86
N TYR A 568 39.90 32.42 -26.53
CA TYR A 568 40.57 31.90 -27.74
C TYR A 568 39.79 32.26 -29.01
N GLN A 569 40.51 32.28 -30.14
CA GLN A 569 40.13 33.00 -31.36
C GLN A 569 39.61 32.08 -32.47
N ASN A 570 38.95 32.69 -33.46
CA ASN A 570 38.53 32.04 -34.69
C ASN A 570 39.73 31.76 -35.61
N MET A 571 39.62 30.73 -36.44
CA MET A 571 40.14 30.76 -37.81
C MET A 571 38.97 30.67 -38.78
N SER A 572 39.07 31.40 -39.89
CA SER A 572 38.02 31.54 -40.89
C SER A 572 38.54 31.19 -42.28
N LEU A 573 37.83 30.30 -42.99
CA LEU A 573 37.99 30.09 -44.42
C LEU A 573 36.61 30.22 -45.08
N SER A 574 36.56 30.96 -46.19
CA SER A 574 35.33 31.35 -46.87
C SER A 574 35.24 30.70 -48.25
N ILE A 575 34.15 29.97 -48.50
CA ILE A 575 33.76 29.48 -49.84
C ILE A 575 32.29 29.87 -50.08
N THR A 576 31.94 30.09 -51.34
CA THR A 576 30.73 30.80 -51.81
C THR A 576 29.43 29.98 -51.71
N PRO A 577 28.25 30.65 -51.73
CA PRO A 577 26.97 30.00 -51.41
C PRO A 577 26.35 29.23 -52.59
N GLY A 578 26.24 27.91 -52.46
CA GLY A 578 25.38 27.07 -53.30
C GLY A 578 23.89 27.14 -52.91
N PRO A 579 22.97 26.63 -53.75
CA PRO A 579 21.53 26.72 -53.51
C PRO A 579 21.06 25.87 -52.32
N LYS A 580 20.10 26.41 -51.56
CA LYS A 580 19.56 25.79 -50.33
C LYS A 580 18.91 24.43 -50.62
N PRO A 581 19.32 23.34 -49.95
CA PRO A 581 18.48 22.13 -49.84
C PRO A 581 17.17 22.50 -49.14
N ARG A 582 16.03 22.01 -49.65
CA ARG A 582 14.75 22.17 -48.93
C ARG A 582 14.78 21.31 -47.67
N LEU A 583 14.62 21.93 -46.51
CA LEU A 583 14.51 21.23 -45.24
C LEU A 583 13.16 20.48 -45.19
N ALA A 584 13.16 19.21 -45.57
CA ALA A 584 11.97 18.37 -45.63
C ALA A 584 11.55 17.93 -44.22
N SER A 585 10.92 18.84 -43.46
CA SER A 585 10.39 18.55 -42.13
C SER A 585 9.12 17.71 -42.19
N GLN A 586 9.26 16.40 -42.41
CA GLN A 586 8.18 15.42 -42.27
C GLN A 586 8.56 14.32 -41.29
N SER A 587 8.02 14.41 -40.07
CA SER A 587 8.06 13.33 -39.09
C SER A 587 7.10 12.21 -39.52
N MET A 588 7.59 11.28 -40.32
CA MET A 588 6.85 10.09 -40.74
C MET A 588 7.57 8.84 -40.23
N LEU A 589 7.19 8.41 -39.02
CA LEU A 589 7.31 7.01 -38.62
C LEU A 589 6.57 6.13 -39.65
N PRO A 590 6.99 4.87 -39.90
CA PRO A 590 6.40 4.04 -40.95
C PRO A 590 4.88 3.92 -40.86
N SER A 591 4.20 4.16 -41.99
CA SER A 591 2.73 4.29 -42.10
C SER A 591 1.92 3.02 -41.77
N GLY A 592 2.57 1.94 -41.33
CA GLY A 592 1.92 0.73 -40.80
C GLY A 592 1.65 0.74 -39.30
N LEU A 593 2.23 1.65 -38.51
CA LEU A 593 2.09 1.64 -37.03
C LEU A 593 0.64 1.83 -36.56
N SER A 594 -0.07 2.79 -37.16
CA SER A 594 -1.50 3.05 -36.86
C SER A 594 -2.45 1.94 -37.35
N ALA A 595 -1.98 1.02 -38.18
CA ALA A 595 -2.74 -0.15 -38.60
C ALA A 595 -2.73 -1.29 -37.56
N VAL A 596 -1.83 -1.24 -36.57
CA VAL A 596 -1.72 -2.21 -35.46
C VAL A 596 -2.30 -1.65 -34.16
N TRP A 597 -2.03 -0.38 -33.84
CA TRP A 597 -2.44 0.24 -32.58
C TRP A 597 -2.76 1.73 -32.74
N ASP A 598 -3.75 2.22 -32.00
CA ASP A 598 -4.02 3.65 -31.85
C ASP A 598 -3.09 4.23 -30.78
N THR A 599 -1.96 4.80 -31.22
CA THR A 599 -0.93 5.39 -30.34
C THR A 599 -1.42 6.61 -29.55
N SER A 600 -2.59 7.18 -29.85
CA SER A 600 -3.19 8.24 -29.03
C SER A 600 -3.80 7.72 -27.72
N VAL A 601 -4.06 6.42 -27.60
CA VAL A 601 -4.56 5.78 -26.38
C VAL A 601 -3.47 5.75 -25.31
N GLN A 602 -3.78 6.27 -24.12
CA GLN A 602 -2.94 6.12 -22.93
C GLN A 602 -2.80 4.62 -22.60
N ALA A 603 -1.64 4.03 -22.86
CA ALA A 603 -1.33 2.65 -22.52
C ALA A 603 0.15 2.45 -22.16
N ALA A 604 0.45 1.36 -21.44
CA ALA A 604 1.81 0.98 -21.12
C ALA A 604 1.96 -0.53 -20.93
N ILE A 605 3.05 -1.09 -21.44
CA ILE A 605 3.40 -2.51 -21.37
C ILE A 605 4.92 -2.67 -21.19
N ARG A 606 5.33 -3.68 -20.42
CA ARG A 606 6.70 -4.18 -20.35
C ARG A 606 6.78 -5.62 -20.84
N VAL A 607 7.75 -5.93 -21.70
CA VAL A 607 8.04 -7.27 -22.23
C VAL A 607 9.54 -7.51 -22.12
N GLY A 608 9.95 -8.40 -21.21
CA GLY A 608 11.37 -8.61 -20.86
C GLY A 608 12.03 -7.32 -20.36
N ASP A 609 13.08 -6.90 -21.06
CA ASP A 609 13.81 -5.66 -20.79
C ASP A 609 13.09 -4.41 -21.29
N TRP A 610 12.18 -4.54 -22.25
CA TRP A 610 11.62 -3.40 -23.00
C TRP A 610 10.30 -2.92 -22.41
N LYS A 611 10.14 -1.60 -22.28
CA LYS A 611 8.89 -0.95 -21.85
C LYS A 611 8.46 0.08 -22.89
N LEU A 612 7.21 -0.05 -23.34
CA LEU A 612 6.57 0.85 -24.30
C LEU A 612 5.48 1.66 -23.58
N LEU A 613 5.44 2.96 -23.85
CA LEU A 613 4.38 3.88 -23.44
C LEU A 613 3.70 4.45 -24.69
N THR A 614 2.38 4.57 -24.67
CA THR A 614 1.61 5.29 -25.71
C THR A 614 0.64 6.32 -25.13
N GLY A 615 0.26 7.30 -25.95
CA GLY A 615 -0.69 8.36 -25.61
C GLY A 615 -0.09 9.41 -24.69
N ASP A 616 -0.80 9.76 -23.62
CA ASP A 616 -0.27 10.58 -22.51
C ASP A 616 0.08 9.64 -21.33
N PRO A 617 1.36 9.32 -21.07
CA PRO A 617 1.77 8.49 -19.94
C PRO A 617 1.67 9.20 -18.58
N GLY A 618 1.25 10.48 -18.56
CA GLY A 618 1.25 11.34 -17.40
C GLY A 618 2.57 12.08 -17.20
N ASP A 619 2.62 12.87 -16.13
CA ASP A 619 3.74 13.75 -15.79
C ASP A 619 5.07 13.00 -15.59
N GLY A 620 6.02 13.28 -16.49
CA GLY A 620 7.30 12.58 -16.62
C GLY A 620 8.52 13.32 -16.08
N ASP A 621 8.34 14.29 -15.19
CA ASP A 621 9.46 14.92 -14.48
C ASP A 621 10.16 13.94 -13.53
N TRP A 622 11.50 14.04 -13.44
CA TRP A 622 12.27 13.41 -12.36
C TRP A 622 12.25 14.34 -11.15
N VAL A 623 11.61 13.92 -10.07
CA VAL A 623 11.45 14.76 -8.87
C VAL A 623 12.53 14.41 -7.83
N PRO A 624 13.56 15.25 -7.62
CA PRO A 624 14.56 15.03 -6.60
C PRO A 624 13.98 15.14 -5.19
N VAL A 625 14.73 14.64 -4.20
CA VAL A 625 14.32 14.69 -2.80
C VAL A 625 14.10 16.14 -2.37
N GLN A 626 12.93 16.42 -1.78
CA GLN A 626 12.55 17.76 -1.37
C GLN A 626 13.27 18.18 -0.08
N MET A 627 14.52 18.61 -0.22
CA MET A 627 15.38 18.98 0.91
C MET A 627 15.09 20.39 1.47
N LEU A 628 14.52 21.29 0.66
CA LEU A 628 14.38 22.72 1.00
C LEU A 628 12.96 23.08 1.49
N SER A 629 12.90 23.99 2.47
CA SER A 629 11.68 24.50 3.11
C SER A 629 10.78 25.29 2.14
N THR A 630 11.39 26.06 1.25
CA THR A 630 10.74 26.64 0.06
C THR A 630 11.53 26.21 -1.17
N PRO A 631 10.89 25.70 -2.23
CA PRO A 631 11.63 25.37 -3.44
C PRO A 631 12.06 26.65 -4.17
N PRO A 632 13.32 26.77 -4.60
CA PRO A 632 13.67 27.71 -5.65
C PRO A 632 12.88 27.29 -6.90
N ARG A 633 11.97 28.15 -7.39
CA ARG A 633 11.21 27.89 -8.62
C ARG A 633 12.08 27.44 -9.82
N PRO A 634 13.35 27.88 -9.97
CA PRO A 634 14.25 27.37 -11.02
C PRO A 634 14.61 25.89 -10.92
N TRP A 635 14.68 25.26 -9.74
CA TRP A 635 15.24 23.90 -9.61
C TRP A 635 14.36 22.83 -10.26
N TRP A 636 13.04 23.02 -10.25
CA TRP A 636 12.09 22.20 -11.01
C TRP A 636 12.28 22.27 -12.53
N ASN A 637 13.10 23.21 -13.04
CA ASN A 637 13.35 23.35 -14.48
C ASN A 637 14.68 22.74 -14.94
N LEU A 638 15.52 22.17 -14.06
CA LEU A 638 16.81 21.59 -14.48
C LEU A 638 16.67 20.26 -15.23
N GLU A 639 15.75 19.38 -14.80
CA GLU A 639 15.45 18.11 -15.51
C GLU A 639 14.12 18.13 -16.28
N ARG A 640 13.40 19.26 -16.31
CA ARG A 640 12.25 19.42 -17.22
C ARG A 640 12.74 19.35 -18.66
N THR A 641 12.34 18.31 -19.38
CA THR A 641 12.51 18.24 -20.83
C THR A 641 11.55 19.24 -21.48
N LEU A 642 11.96 20.51 -21.54
CA LEU A 642 11.18 21.65 -22.06
C LEU A 642 10.84 21.56 -23.56
N MET A 643 11.26 20.47 -24.21
CA MET A 643 10.97 20.11 -25.59
C MET A 643 10.44 18.67 -25.72
N SER A 644 9.60 18.19 -24.78
CA SER A 644 8.67 17.11 -25.13
C SER A 644 7.76 17.62 -26.26
N SER A 645 8.00 17.12 -27.48
CA SER A 645 7.39 17.69 -28.68
C SER A 645 5.86 17.56 -28.65
N ILE A 646 5.18 18.58 -29.18
CA ILE A 646 3.72 18.76 -29.18
C ILE A 646 2.96 17.65 -29.97
N HIS A 647 3.69 16.65 -30.45
CA HIS A 647 3.25 15.57 -31.34
C HIS A 647 3.83 14.20 -30.96
N LYS A 648 4.39 14.02 -29.75
CA LYS A 648 4.90 12.73 -29.30
C LYS A 648 3.86 11.95 -28.50
N ASP A 649 3.60 10.73 -28.93
CA ASP A 649 2.60 9.79 -28.40
C ASP A 649 3.16 8.37 -28.22
N VAL A 650 4.47 8.15 -28.41
CA VAL A 650 5.17 6.88 -28.24
C VAL A 650 6.54 7.08 -27.58
N TRP A 651 6.88 6.25 -26.60
CA TRP A 651 8.22 6.15 -26.00
C TRP A 651 8.58 4.67 -25.78
N LEU A 652 9.87 4.33 -25.93
CA LEU A 652 10.41 3.00 -25.69
C LEU A 652 11.67 3.09 -24.83
N PHE A 653 11.74 2.28 -23.77
CA PHE A 653 12.91 2.20 -22.87
C PHE A 653 13.38 0.75 -22.72
N ASN A 654 14.69 0.56 -22.53
CA ASN A 654 15.24 -0.68 -22.01
C ASN A 654 15.40 -0.53 -20.49
N ILE A 655 14.45 -1.03 -19.70
CA ILE A 655 14.38 -0.86 -18.24
C ILE A 655 15.48 -1.63 -17.49
N THR A 656 16.10 -2.62 -18.14
CA THR A 656 17.23 -3.38 -17.57
C THR A 656 18.55 -2.61 -17.67
N ALA A 657 18.75 -1.84 -18.74
CA ALA A 657 19.92 -0.96 -18.93
C ALA A 657 19.68 0.47 -18.39
N ASP A 658 18.46 0.99 -18.51
CA ASP A 658 18.00 2.31 -18.07
C ASP A 658 16.74 2.16 -17.17
N PRO A 659 16.92 1.75 -15.90
CA PRO A 659 15.82 1.61 -14.94
C PRO A 659 15.18 2.94 -14.53
N TYR A 660 15.61 4.08 -15.11
CA TYR A 660 15.16 5.43 -14.76
C TYR A 660 14.56 6.19 -15.95
N GLU A 661 14.36 5.52 -17.10
CA GLU A 661 13.70 6.04 -18.31
C GLU A 661 14.32 7.34 -18.86
N ARG A 662 15.64 7.50 -18.70
CA ARG A 662 16.45 8.64 -19.18
C ARG A 662 16.58 8.68 -20.71
N GLN A 663 16.72 7.54 -21.38
CA GLN A 663 16.96 7.47 -22.83
C GLN A 663 15.79 6.79 -23.56
N ASP A 664 14.99 7.58 -24.27
CA ASP A 664 14.03 7.03 -25.23
C ASP A 664 14.74 6.46 -26.48
N LEU A 665 14.33 5.25 -26.85
CA LEU A 665 14.84 4.47 -27.97
C LEU A 665 13.78 4.26 -29.08
N SER A 666 12.62 4.94 -29.01
CA SER A 666 11.48 4.75 -29.92
C SER A 666 11.81 4.93 -31.40
N GLN A 667 12.71 5.86 -31.74
CA GLN A 667 13.11 6.13 -33.13
C GLN A 667 14.24 5.21 -33.59
N GLN A 668 15.05 4.72 -32.65
CA GLN A 668 16.21 3.87 -32.89
C GLN A 668 15.83 2.39 -32.98
N ARG A 669 14.71 1.98 -32.35
CA ARG A 669 14.19 0.61 -32.32
C ARG A 669 12.70 0.52 -32.72
N PRO A 670 12.34 0.96 -33.95
CA PRO A 670 10.96 0.87 -34.44
C PRO A 670 10.48 -0.59 -34.58
N ASP A 671 11.40 -1.54 -34.69
CA ASP A 671 11.16 -2.98 -34.65
C ASP A 671 10.55 -3.43 -33.30
N VAL A 672 11.15 -2.99 -32.19
CA VAL A 672 10.67 -3.29 -30.83
C VAL A 672 9.37 -2.53 -30.54
N VAL A 673 9.27 -1.27 -30.98
CA VAL A 673 8.02 -0.50 -30.89
C VAL A 673 6.86 -1.27 -31.54
N LEU A 674 7.05 -1.74 -32.78
CA LEU A 674 6.01 -2.45 -33.52
C LEU A 674 5.63 -3.80 -32.87
N GLN A 675 6.60 -4.53 -32.29
CA GLN A 675 6.33 -5.74 -31.51
C GLN A 675 5.49 -5.46 -30.26
N LEU A 676 5.84 -4.46 -29.46
CA LEU A 676 5.13 -4.13 -28.22
C LEU A 676 3.76 -3.49 -28.48
N LEU A 677 3.59 -2.73 -29.56
CA LEU A 677 2.27 -2.29 -30.06
C LEU A 677 1.41 -3.50 -30.45
N GLY A 678 2.01 -4.53 -31.05
CA GLY A 678 1.35 -5.81 -31.29
C GLY A 678 0.88 -6.50 -30.00
N ARG A 679 1.70 -6.51 -28.94
CA ARG A 679 1.29 -7.05 -27.62
C ARG A 679 0.18 -6.21 -26.97
N LEU A 680 0.18 -4.88 -27.10
CA LEU A 680 -0.95 -4.03 -26.68
C LEU A 680 -2.23 -4.38 -27.48
N ALA A 681 -2.12 -4.55 -28.80
CA ALA A 681 -3.23 -4.95 -29.66
C ALA A 681 -3.80 -6.34 -29.31
N PHE A 682 -2.95 -7.27 -28.87
CA PHE A 682 -3.36 -8.56 -28.32
C PHE A 682 -4.15 -8.40 -27.01
N TYR A 683 -3.58 -7.72 -26.01
CA TYR A 683 -4.26 -7.51 -24.72
C TYR A 683 -5.62 -6.79 -24.88
N ASN A 684 -5.71 -5.80 -25.78
CA ASN A 684 -6.94 -5.07 -26.08
C ASN A 684 -8.03 -5.92 -26.75
N GLN A 685 -7.74 -7.14 -27.23
CA GLN A 685 -8.80 -8.07 -27.67
C GLN A 685 -9.55 -8.69 -26.48
N THR A 686 -8.86 -8.88 -25.35
CA THR A 686 -9.45 -9.41 -24.10
C THR A 686 -10.09 -8.33 -23.23
N ALA A 687 -9.82 -7.04 -23.51
CA ALA A 687 -10.24 -5.94 -22.65
C ALA A 687 -11.77 -5.70 -22.68
N VAL A 688 -12.39 -5.73 -21.50
CA VAL A 688 -13.81 -5.38 -21.31
C VAL A 688 -14.01 -3.85 -21.44
N PRO A 689 -15.22 -3.35 -21.73
CA PRO A 689 -15.50 -1.91 -21.71
C PRO A 689 -15.15 -1.26 -20.37
N VAL A 690 -14.74 0.02 -20.40
CA VAL A 690 -14.51 0.77 -19.16
C VAL A 690 -15.85 1.08 -18.50
N TYR A 691 -15.96 0.83 -17.19
CA TYR A 691 -17.12 1.16 -16.39
C TYR A 691 -16.80 2.30 -15.42
N PHE A 692 -17.21 3.52 -15.80
CA PHE A 692 -16.95 4.73 -15.03
C PHE A 692 -18.22 5.61 -15.00
N PRO A 693 -19.24 5.22 -14.20
CA PRO A 693 -20.49 5.95 -14.08
C PRO A 693 -20.31 7.33 -13.40
N PRO A 694 -21.27 8.27 -13.56
CA PRO A 694 -21.25 9.54 -12.84
C PRO A 694 -21.48 9.37 -11.33
N ASP A 695 -21.20 10.43 -10.56
CA ASP A 695 -21.47 10.50 -9.12
C ASP A 695 -23.00 10.56 -8.84
N ASP A 696 -23.53 9.62 -8.04
CA ASP A 696 -24.96 9.51 -7.68
C ASP A 696 -25.35 10.51 -6.56
N PRO A 697 -26.39 11.34 -6.73
CA PRO A 697 -26.92 12.23 -5.68
C PRO A 697 -27.53 11.53 -4.44
N GLN A 698 -27.78 10.23 -4.50
CA GLN A 698 -28.24 9.43 -3.35
C GLN A 698 -27.10 9.01 -2.43
N ALA A 699 -25.85 9.05 -2.90
CA ALA A 699 -24.64 8.75 -2.13
C ALA A 699 -24.24 9.84 -1.12
N ASP A 700 -25.08 10.86 -0.93
CA ASP A 700 -24.75 12.04 -0.13
C ASP A 700 -24.80 11.73 1.38
N PRO A 701 -23.71 11.90 2.17
CA PRO A 701 -23.68 11.52 3.57
C PRO A 701 -24.77 12.19 4.45
N ASP A 702 -25.25 13.37 4.09
CA ASP A 702 -26.35 14.05 4.79
C ASP A 702 -27.67 13.25 4.73
N ARG A 703 -27.84 12.37 3.73
CA ARG A 703 -28.96 11.42 3.65
C ARG A 703 -28.78 10.20 4.56
N HIS A 704 -27.54 9.97 5.02
CA HIS A 704 -27.08 8.74 5.68
C HIS A 704 -26.46 9.01 7.06
N GLN A 705 -27.08 9.92 7.82
CA GLN A 705 -26.65 10.28 9.19
C GLN A 705 -25.21 10.82 9.27
N GLY A 706 -24.72 11.44 8.19
CA GLY A 706 -23.37 11.99 8.08
C GLY A 706 -22.27 10.96 7.81
N ALA A 707 -22.59 9.74 7.36
CA ALA A 707 -21.64 8.67 7.10
C ALA A 707 -21.64 8.19 5.63
N TRP A 708 -20.50 7.65 5.17
CA TRP A 708 -20.41 6.96 3.88
C TRP A 708 -20.83 5.49 4.04
N VAL A 709 -21.95 5.10 3.44
CA VAL A 709 -22.55 3.74 3.54
C VAL A 709 -23.10 3.31 2.17
N PRO A 710 -23.42 2.02 1.97
CA PRO A 710 -24.22 1.61 0.82
C PRO A 710 -25.56 2.36 0.75
N TRP A 711 -25.92 2.86 -0.43
CA TRP A 711 -27.12 3.66 -0.68
C TRP A 711 -28.05 3.06 -1.74
N VAL A 712 -27.66 1.92 -2.33
CA VAL A 712 -28.44 1.15 -3.32
C VAL A 712 -28.69 -0.24 -2.76
N ASP A 713 -29.93 -0.71 -2.86
CA ASP A 713 -30.29 -2.07 -2.43
C ASP A 713 -29.85 -3.14 -3.44
N GLU A 714 -29.88 -4.41 -3.03
CA GLU A 714 -29.36 -5.51 -3.86
C GLU A 714 -30.25 -5.82 -5.07
N ASP A 715 -31.56 -5.59 -4.94
CA ASP A 715 -32.59 -5.92 -5.93
C ASP A 715 -32.82 -4.82 -6.98
N ASP A 716 -32.19 -3.65 -6.79
CA ASP A 716 -32.29 -2.51 -7.71
C ASP A 716 -31.49 -2.81 -9.00
N GLU A 717 -32.09 -2.72 -10.18
CA GLU A 717 -31.48 -3.20 -11.44
C GLU A 717 -30.08 -2.64 -11.72
N GLU A 718 -29.08 -3.50 -11.97
CA GLU A 718 -27.70 -3.06 -12.24
C GLU A 718 -27.58 -2.32 -13.59
N GLY A 719 -28.54 -2.55 -14.51
CA GLY A 719 -28.69 -1.80 -15.76
C GLY A 719 -29.21 -0.36 -15.62
N LYS A 720 -29.59 0.09 -14.43
CA LYS A 720 -30.11 1.44 -14.13
C LYS A 720 -29.07 2.55 -14.30
N TYR A 721 -27.78 2.20 -14.28
CA TYR A 721 -26.67 3.15 -14.24
C TYR A 721 -25.89 3.23 -15.56
N GLU A 722 -26.04 4.35 -16.28
CA GLU A 722 -25.20 4.64 -17.45
C GLU A 722 -23.73 4.84 -17.03
N GLY A 723 -22.80 4.17 -17.72
CA GLY A 723 -21.37 4.19 -17.37
C GLY A 723 -20.49 3.23 -18.17
N VAL A 724 -21.08 2.29 -18.92
CA VAL A 724 -20.38 1.38 -19.84
C VAL A 724 -19.95 2.13 -21.10
N TYR A 725 -18.69 2.53 -21.19
CA TYR A 725 -18.14 3.18 -22.40
C TYR A 725 -17.96 2.16 -23.52
N LYS A 726 -19.00 2.00 -24.34
CA LYS A 726 -19.04 1.06 -25.48
C LYS A 726 -17.92 1.36 -26.47
N LYS A 727 -16.99 0.40 -26.61
CA LYS A 727 -15.85 0.43 -27.55
C LYS A 727 -16.35 0.64 -28.98
N GLY A 728 -15.84 1.68 -29.65
CA GLY A 728 -16.19 1.98 -31.05
C GLY A 728 -15.87 0.80 -31.98
N LYS A 729 -16.70 0.58 -33.00
CA LYS A 729 -16.55 -0.53 -33.96
C LYS A 729 -15.35 -0.32 -34.91
N GLY A 730 -14.14 -0.49 -34.40
CA GLY A 730 -12.94 -0.66 -35.23
C GLY A 730 -13.09 -1.88 -36.16
N ARG A 731 -12.61 -1.77 -37.40
CA ARG A 731 -12.71 -2.85 -38.40
C ARG A 731 -11.92 -4.09 -37.93
N LYS A 732 -12.64 -5.17 -37.61
CA LYS A 732 -12.04 -6.47 -37.29
C LYS A 732 -11.35 -7.05 -38.54
N ASN A 733 -10.08 -7.45 -38.41
CA ASN A 733 -9.35 -8.26 -39.40
C ASN A 733 -8.37 -9.21 -38.67
N PRO A 734 -8.87 -10.20 -37.90
CA PRO A 734 -8.04 -11.04 -37.02
C PRO A 734 -6.93 -11.77 -37.79
N CYS A 735 -7.25 -12.33 -38.96
CA CYS A 735 -6.35 -13.17 -39.75
C CYS A 735 -5.06 -12.48 -40.23
N LYS A 736 -4.97 -11.14 -40.18
CA LYS A 736 -3.73 -10.40 -40.51
C LYS A 736 -2.74 -10.31 -39.35
N LEU A 737 -3.20 -10.36 -38.09
CA LEU A 737 -2.33 -10.15 -36.93
C LEU A 737 -1.55 -11.44 -36.58
N GLU A 738 -2.20 -12.59 -36.70
CA GLU A 738 -1.59 -13.91 -36.48
C GLU A 738 -0.52 -14.22 -37.54
N SER A 739 -0.83 -13.97 -38.81
CA SER A 739 0.13 -14.02 -39.93
C SER A 739 1.30 -13.04 -39.76
N PHE A 740 1.08 -11.90 -39.09
CA PHE A 740 2.12 -10.91 -38.80
C PHE A 740 3.07 -11.37 -37.70
N PHE A 741 2.56 -11.94 -36.60
CA PHE A 741 3.42 -12.53 -35.55
C PHE A 741 4.24 -13.71 -36.06
N LEU A 742 3.64 -14.61 -36.86
CA LEU A 742 4.35 -15.74 -37.48
C LEU A 742 5.49 -15.32 -38.42
N LYS A 743 5.46 -14.09 -38.96
CA LYS A 743 6.52 -13.54 -39.82
C LYS A 743 7.62 -12.80 -39.04
N LEU A 744 7.37 -12.41 -37.79
CA LEU A 744 8.36 -11.78 -36.91
C LEU A 744 9.20 -12.85 -36.18
N ASN A 745 10.00 -13.57 -36.97
CA ASN A 745 10.88 -14.70 -36.63
C ASN A 745 11.17 -14.88 -35.10
N MET A 746 10.37 -15.72 -34.43
CA MET A 746 10.16 -15.67 -32.98
C MET A 746 11.22 -16.43 -32.17
N GLY A 747 12.48 -15.97 -32.20
CA GLY A 747 13.63 -16.57 -31.49
C GLY A 747 13.58 -16.55 -29.94
N MET A 748 12.43 -16.25 -29.32
CA MET A 748 12.23 -16.19 -27.87
C MET A 748 10.94 -16.87 -27.36
N MET A 749 10.23 -17.64 -28.20
CA MET A 749 9.07 -18.42 -27.75
C MET A 749 9.24 -19.91 -28.00
N SER A 750 9.38 -20.67 -26.90
CA SER A 750 9.14 -22.11 -26.90
C SER A 750 8.29 -22.47 -25.68
N LYS A 751 7.20 -23.21 -25.95
CA LYS A 751 6.20 -23.75 -25.01
C LYS A 751 5.19 -22.74 -24.47
N ARG A 752 3.92 -23.04 -24.78
CA ARG A 752 2.64 -22.40 -24.39
C ARG A 752 2.21 -21.15 -25.18
N ILE A 753 1.72 -21.42 -26.38
CA ILE A 753 0.29 -21.18 -26.68
C ILE A 753 -0.52 -22.17 -25.83
#